data_AF-A0A6A4C5N7-F1
#
_entry.id   AF-A0A6A4C5N7-F1
#
_cell.length_a   1.000
_cell.length_b   1.000
_cell.length_c   1.000
_cell.angle_alpha   90.00
_cell.angle_beta   90.00
_cell.angle_gamma   90.00
#
_symmetry.space_group_name_H-M   'P 1'
#
loop_
_entity.id
_entity.type
_entity.pdbx_description
1 polymer ?
#
loop_
_entity_poly.entity_id
_entity_poly.type
_entity_poly.pdbx_seq_one_letter_code
_entity_poly.pdbx_strand_id
1 'polypeptide(L)'
;MGAELKIAYEGGEAERAARHFVDNSASAVAYKRAEDACAAVKGEEVDFAVLPIESSTLGSIHANYDLLLKYGLHIVGEYDLQQQQQEAVPTAAVDFKTSLVFGFKDSAARGMLTRALDVFSQRDLDLTKIESRPWDGQAPQQHGEKAVDTRRYKYLFYVDAQGHLTDANMDAAMRKLSEVCAFVRVLGSYATAQSAEDVTAAELARKTGRLETGTNITMADKYPLNPMFQKVAVAKTVLIHGQTKQMEAEGKQVWSLCVGEPDYNPHERVLAAGARAMTEGNIKYAHMKGLVELRGLISTYLEKAKGLKYDPATEVLVSNGAQQSVYQALYTVCRPGQKVIIPTPYWLNYPEIVKLMYAEPIPLRTTLEENYLINPQELEKTLTAHPDAKAIILCNPSNPAGTLHSPEHLERIAAVLRKPQFRHVVVVSDEIYEQLLYQDEGVPERKHVSFATLPGMYERTLLVNGFSKAHAMTGLRVGYLAAPKYYIDPCTLLQAQLTSCPNTVGQVAAVEALTYELDCMEKGERRITEVMKNLDTKRRYIVKRLRAMPNVQFAYPTSAFYVFLDLPSYFKGKKAFTADKSVTLASVDDFCAHLLQHLHVAVVPGSEFGDEFGMRISYASSIEAIAHAMDGMENLLESLIFE
;
A
#
# COMPACT_ATOMS: atom_id res chain seq x y z
N MET A 1 -34.26 -5.48 29.31
CA MET A 1 -33.87 -6.10 30.59
C MET A 1 -32.56 -6.81 30.32
N GLY A 2 -31.45 -6.35 30.91
CA GLY A 2 -30.14 -6.99 30.75
C GLY A 2 -30.16 -8.37 31.42
N ALA A 3 -29.45 -9.34 30.84
CA ALA A 3 -29.24 -10.63 31.47
C ALA A 3 -28.43 -10.44 32.78
N GLU A 4 -28.82 -11.15 33.83
CA GLU A 4 -28.11 -11.19 35.11
C GLU A 4 -26.74 -11.85 34.94
N LEU A 5 -25.67 -11.20 35.43
CA LEU A 5 -24.29 -11.69 35.33
C LEU A 5 -24.07 -12.88 36.27
N LYS A 6 -23.38 -13.94 35.82
CA LYS A 6 -23.08 -15.13 36.63
C LYS A 6 -21.59 -15.35 36.82
N ILE A 7 -21.16 -15.50 38.08
CA ILE A 7 -19.75 -15.71 38.45
C ILE A 7 -19.57 -17.10 39.08
N ALA A 8 -18.84 -17.99 38.41
CA ALA A 8 -18.52 -19.33 38.90
C ALA A 8 -17.36 -19.34 39.91
N TYR A 9 -17.37 -20.27 40.87
CA TYR A 9 -16.26 -20.47 41.82
C TYR A 9 -16.16 -21.92 42.31
N GLU A 10 -14.97 -22.33 42.75
CA GLU A 10 -14.70 -23.65 43.35
C GLU A 10 -14.57 -23.54 44.88
N GLY A 11 -15.69 -23.42 45.60
CA GLY A 11 -15.76 -23.45 47.07
C GLY A 11 -14.75 -22.56 47.83
N GLY A 12 -14.65 -22.74 49.15
CA GLY A 12 -13.58 -22.15 49.97
C GLY A 12 -13.45 -20.62 49.87
N GLU A 13 -12.21 -20.11 49.81
CA GLU A 13 -11.95 -18.67 49.76
C GLU A 13 -12.36 -18.02 48.42
N ALA A 14 -12.47 -18.81 47.34
CA ALA A 14 -12.95 -18.35 46.05
C ALA A 14 -14.43 -17.93 46.09
N GLU A 15 -15.22 -18.49 47.01
CA GLU A 15 -16.59 -18.04 47.27
C GLU A 15 -16.63 -16.58 47.74
N ARG A 16 -15.72 -16.20 48.64
CA ARG A 16 -15.66 -14.83 49.20
C ARG A 16 -15.31 -13.82 48.12
N ALA A 17 -14.33 -14.14 47.27
CA ALA A 17 -13.94 -13.33 46.13
C ALA A 17 -15.07 -13.23 45.09
N ALA A 18 -15.75 -14.33 44.76
CA ALA A 18 -16.88 -14.31 43.83
C ALA A 18 -18.03 -13.44 44.34
N ARG A 19 -18.34 -13.51 45.64
CA ARG A 19 -19.36 -12.65 46.26
C ARG A 19 -18.95 -11.17 46.32
N HIS A 20 -17.66 -10.86 46.36
CA HIS A 20 -17.18 -9.48 46.34
C HIS A 20 -17.46 -8.80 44.99
N PHE A 21 -17.29 -9.51 43.88
CA PHE A 21 -17.58 -8.99 42.54
C PHE A 21 -19.07 -9.00 42.16
N VAL A 22 -19.93 -9.50 43.06
CA VAL A 22 -21.38 -9.55 42.86
C VAL A 22 -22.03 -8.31 43.50
N ASP A 23 -22.70 -7.50 42.68
CA ASP A 23 -23.65 -6.47 43.14
C ASP A 23 -25.11 -6.97 42.97
N ASN A 24 -26.11 -6.10 43.12
CA ASN A 24 -27.53 -6.45 42.95
C ASN A 24 -27.91 -6.95 41.52
N SER A 25 -26.98 -6.97 40.57
CA SER A 25 -27.18 -7.39 39.18
C SER A 25 -26.44 -8.68 38.77
N ALA A 26 -25.78 -9.35 39.71
CA ALA A 26 -25.03 -10.59 39.48
C ALA A 26 -25.38 -11.73 40.49
N SER A 27 -25.07 -12.98 40.14
CA SER A 27 -25.18 -14.14 41.03
C SER A 27 -23.93 -15.04 41.01
N ALA A 28 -23.59 -15.60 42.18
CA ALA A 28 -22.45 -16.50 42.34
C ALA A 28 -22.89 -17.98 42.21
N VAL A 29 -22.22 -18.75 41.35
CA VAL A 29 -22.55 -20.14 41.03
C VAL A 29 -21.44 -21.09 41.49
N ALA A 30 -21.78 -22.02 42.40
CA ALA A 30 -20.80 -22.97 42.93
C ALA A 30 -20.55 -24.14 41.96
N TYR A 31 -19.29 -24.44 41.71
CA TYR A 31 -18.83 -25.64 41.00
C TYR A 31 -17.94 -26.50 41.92
N LYS A 32 -17.85 -27.80 41.62
CA LYS A 32 -17.07 -28.75 42.43
C LYS A 32 -15.57 -28.71 42.14
N ARG A 33 -15.17 -28.28 40.95
CA ARG A 33 -13.78 -28.20 40.49
C ARG A 33 -13.56 -26.91 39.69
N ALA A 34 -12.39 -26.29 39.80
CA ALA A 34 -12.01 -25.14 38.97
C ALA A 34 -12.10 -25.45 37.48
N GLU A 35 -11.77 -26.68 37.08
CA GLU A 35 -11.90 -27.14 35.69
C GLU A 35 -13.35 -27.07 35.18
N ASP A 36 -14.32 -27.45 36.02
CA ASP A 36 -15.75 -27.39 35.66
C ASP A 36 -16.22 -25.94 35.55
N ALA A 37 -15.74 -25.05 36.43
CA ALA A 37 -16.00 -23.62 36.33
C ALA A 37 -15.42 -23.01 35.04
N CYS A 38 -14.18 -23.35 34.69
CA CYS A 38 -13.56 -22.92 33.43
C CYS A 38 -14.30 -23.43 32.19
N ALA A 39 -14.74 -24.69 32.21
CA ALA A 39 -15.53 -25.27 31.13
C ALA A 39 -16.88 -24.55 30.97
N ALA A 40 -17.53 -24.20 32.07
CA ALA A 40 -18.79 -23.45 32.06
C ALA A 40 -18.63 -22.03 31.48
N VAL A 41 -17.54 -21.33 31.80
CA VAL A 41 -17.24 -20.02 31.17
C VAL A 41 -17.02 -20.19 29.66
N LYS A 42 -16.26 -21.21 29.25
CA LYS A 42 -16.02 -21.50 27.83
C LYS A 42 -17.30 -21.88 27.07
N GLY A 43 -18.22 -22.55 27.75
CA GLY A 43 -19.53 -22.95 27.21
C GLY A 43 -20.60 -21.85 27.28
N GLU A 44 -20.25 -20.64 27.74
CA GLU A 44 -21.16 -19.51 27.93
C GLU A 44 -22.33 -19.80 28.92
N GLU A 45 -22.14 -20.76 29.84
CA GLU A 45 -23.12 -21.09 30.89
C GLU A 45 -23.05 -20.10 32.07
N VAL A 46 -21.86 -19.52 32.29
CA VAL A 46 -21.56 -18.45 33.25
C VAL A 46 -20.64 -17.42 32.59
N ASP A 47 -20.64 -16.18 33.06
CA ASP A 47 -19.91 -15.07 32.44
C ASP A 47 -18.45 -15.00 32.90
N PHE A 48 -18.19 -15.29 34.17
CA PHE A 48 -16.86 -15.24 34.78
C PHE A 48 -16.60 -16.44 35.70
N ALA A 49 -15.33 -16.72 36.00
CA ALA A 49 -14.94 -17.68 37.04
C ALA A 49 -13.83 -17.10 37.91
N VAL A 50 -13.91 -17.33 39.22
CA VAL A 50 -12.84 -17.03 40.17
C VAL A 50 -11.93 -18.24 40.31
N LEU A 51 -10.65 -18.06 39.99
CA LEU A 51 -9.63 -19.09 40.11
C LEU A 51 -8.59 -18.67 41.14
N PRO A 52 -8.28 -19.52 42.13
CA PRO A 52 -7.18 -19.25 43.04
C PRO A 52 -5.87 -19.49 42.28
N ILE A 53 -5.09 -18.43 42.10
CA ILE A 53 -3.85 -18.46 41.32
C ILE A 53 -2.61 -18.55 42.23
N GLU A 54 -2.72 -17.99 43.44
CA GLU A 54 -1.75 -18.10 44.52
C GLU A 54 -2.49 -18.37 45.83
N SER A 55 -1.88 -19.15 46.72
CA SER A 55 -2.33 -19.25 48.11
C SER A 55 -1.15 -19.22 49.07
N SER A 56 -1.38 -18.66 50.25
CA SER A 56 -0.39 -18.61 51.33
C SER A 56 0.05 -19.99 51.82
N THR A 57 -0.72 -21.04 51.53
CA THR A 57 -0.48 -22.41 52.01
C THR A 57 0.10 -23.33 50.94
N LEU A 58 -0.23 -23.12 49.67
CA LEU A 58 0.18 -23.99 48.55
C LEU A 58 1.14 -23.30 47.59
N GLY A 59 1.42 -22.00 47.77
CA GLY A 59 2.14 -21.19 46.80
C GLY A 59 1.33 -21.02 45.52
N SER A 60 2.01 -20.95 44.37
CA SER A 60 1.33 -20.83 43.07
C SER A 60 0.59 -22.10 42.68
N ILE A 61 -0.68 -21.95 42.33
CA ILE A 61 -1.56 -23.06 41.96
C ILE A 61 -1.50 -23.23 40.44
N HIS A 62 -0.36 -23.75 39.97
CA HIS A 62 -0.03 -23.84 38.54
C HIS A 62 -1.09 -24.57 37.70
N ALA A 63 -1.77 -25.56 38.28
CA ALA A 63 -2.86 -26.27 37.60
C ALA A 63 -3.96 -25.32 37.11
N ASN A 64 -4.23 -24.21 37.80
CA ASN A 64 -5.25 -23.25 37.41
C ASN A 64 -4.80 -22.33 36.26
N TYR A 65 -3.50 -22.00 36.19
CA TYR A 65 -2.95 -21.35 35.00
C TYR A 65 -3.06 -22.23 33.75
N ASP A 66 -2.90 -23.55 33.91
CA ASP A 66 -3.09 -24.48 32.79
C ASP A 66 -4.54 -24.53 32.31
N LEU A 67 -5.51 -24.35 33.21
CA LEU A 67 -6.92 -24.25 32.82
C LEU A 67 -7.18 -23.02 31.95
N LEU A 68 -6.55 -21.87 32.24
CA LEU A 68 -6.61 -20.69 31.38
C LEU A 68 -6.11 -21.00 29.96
N LEU A 69 -5.04 -21.81 29.87
CA LEU A 69 -4.50 -22.25 28.60
C LEU A 69 -5.42 -23.23 27.87
N LYS A 70 -5.84 -24.29 28.58
CA LYS A 70 -6.69 -25.37 28.09
C LYS A 70 -8.02 -24.88 27.54
N TYR A 71 -8.67 -23.95 28.24
CA TYR A 71 -10.00 -23.45 27.89
C TYR A 71 -9.97 -22.14 27.09
N GLY A 72 -8.79 -21.52 26.89
CA GLY A 72 -8.69 -20.26 26.17
C GLY A 72 -9.31 -19.08 26.93
N LEU A 73 -9.14 -19.06 28.26
CA LEU A 73 -9.72 -18.03 29.14
C LEU A 73 -8.73 -16.91 29.44
N HIS A 74 -9.27 -15.81 29.98
CA HIS A 74 -8.53 -14.60 30.29
C HIS A 74 -8.76 -14.14 31.72
N ILE A 75 -7.74 -13.49 32.27
CA ILE A 75 -7.81 -12.77 33.52
C ILE A 75 -8.29 -11.35 33.20
N VAL A 76 -9.41 -10.98 33.80
CA VAL A 76 -10.05 -9.65 33.63
C VAL A 76 -9.95 -8.80 34.89
N GLY A 77 -9.45 -9.38 35.98
CA GLY A 77 -9.25 -8.73 37.27
C GLY A 77 -8.60 -9.68 38.26
N GLU A 78 -8.14 -9.13 39.38
CA GLU A 78 -7.57 -9.89 40.49
C GLU A 78 -8.22 -9.48 41.81
N TYR A 79 -8.14 -10.38 42.79
CA TYR A 79 -8.65 -10.14 44.13
C TYR A 79 -7.67 -10.68 45.17
N ASP A 80 -7.16 -9.80 46.02
CA ASP A 80 -6.24 -10.15 47.11
C ASP A 80 -7.00 -10.26 48.43
N LEU A 81 -7.05 -11.47 48.98
CA LEU A 81 -7.72 -11.79 50.25
C LEU A 81 -7.00 -11.21 51.48
N GLN A 82 -5.69 -10.91 51.40
CA GLN A 82 -4.89 -10.43 52.54
C GLN A 82 -5.01 -8.92 52.74
N GLN A 83 -5.20 -8.15 51.67
CA GLN A 83 -5.23 -6.68 51.74
C GLN A 83 -6.52 -6.11 52.35
N GLN A 84 -7.62 -6.86 52.40
CA GLN A 84 -8.83 -6.41 53.13
C GLN A 84 -8.65 -6.32 54.66
N GLN A 85 -7.52 -6.74 55.22
CA GLN A 85 -7.23 -6.59 56.65
C GLN A 85 -6.38 -5.35 56.99
N GLN A 86 -5.92 -4.58 56.01
CA GLN A 86 -5.13 -3.35 56.22
C GLN A 86 -5.88 -2.13 55.68
N GLU A 87 -6.02 -1.08 56.49
CA GLU A 87 -6.62 0.20 56.06
C GLU A 87 -5.84 0.78 54.87
N ALA A 88 -6.55 1.02 53.75
CA ALA A 88 -5.95 1.50 52.52
C ALA A 88 -5.42 2.94 52.67
N VAL A 89 -4.19 3.17 52.18
CA VAL A 89 -3.65 4.52 51.96
C VAL A 89 -4.08 4.96 50.55
N PRO A 90 -4.74 6.11 50.35
CA PRO A 90 -5.21 6.49 49.03
C PRO A 90 -4.03 6.92 48.14
N THR A 91 -3.74 6.14 47.08
CA THR A 91 -2.92 6.56 45.95
C THR A 91 -3.81 6.82 44.73
N ALA A 92 -3.66 8.00 44.12
CA ALA A 92 -4.58 8.50 43.08
C ALA A 92 -4.36 7.93 41.66
N ALA A 93 -3.51 6.92 41.48
CA ALA A 93 -3.22 6.31 40.19
C ALA A 93 -3.68 4.84 40.17
N VAL A 94 -4.43 4.46 39.13
CA VAL A 94 -4.83 3.07 38.89
C VAL A 94 -3.63 2.31 38.33
N ASP A 95 -3.05 1.41 39.13
CA ASP A 95 -1.95 0.56 38.69
C ASP A 95 -2.47 -0.63 37.87
N PHE A 96 -1.94 -0.80 36.66
CA PHE A 96 -2.29 -1.90 35.75
C PHE A 96 -1.22 -2.98 35.74
N LYS A 97 -1.66 -4.22 35.50
CA LYS A 97 -0.79 -5.39 35.35
C LYS A 97 -1.18 -6.17 34.11
N THR A 98 -0.16 -6.60 33.36
CA THR A 98 -0.29 -7.52 32.23
C THR A 98 0.33 -8.85 32.58
N SER A 99 -0.50 -9.89 32.68
CA SER A 99 -0.08 -11.28 32.89
C SER A 99 0.10 -11.99 31.56
N LEU A 100 1.19 -12.74 31.40
CA LEU A 100 1.53 -13.42 30.17
C LEU A 100 2.24 -14.75 30.43
N VAL A 101 2.19 -15.64 29.44
CA VAL A 101 2.96 -16.90 29.43
C VAL A 101 3.75 -17.01 28.13
N PHE A 102 4.96 -17.55 28.19
CA PHE A 102 5.75 -17.84 26.99
C PHE A 102 6.60 -19.10 27.12
N GLY A 103 7.04 -19.62 25.97
CA GLY A 103 7.93 -20.78 25.88
C GLY A 103 8.94 -20.65 24.74
N PHE A 104 10.13 -21.24 24.90
CA PHE A 104 11.21 -21.16 23.93
C PHE A 104 11.19 -22.29 22.89
N LYS A 105 11.62 -21.98 21.66
CA LYS A 105 11.73 -22.93 20.54
C LYS A 105 12.76 -24.03 20.77
N ASP A 106 13.85 -23.69 21.44
CA ASP A 106 14.89 -24.60 21.91
C ASP A 106 15.22 -24.24 23.36
N SER A 107 14.64 -24.99 24.29
CA SER A 107 14.83 -24.80 25.73
C SER A 107 16.27 -25.12 26.21
N ALA A 108 17.15 -25.64 25.34
CA ALA A 108 18.56 -25.89 25.63
C ALA A 108 19.50 -24.79 25.11
N ALA A 109 19.00 -23.81 24.34
CA ALA A 109 19.81 -22.70 23.86
C ALA A 109 20.26 -21.78 25.01
N ARG A 110 21.57 -21.48 25.07
CA ARG A 110 22.17 -20.69 26.15
C ARG A 110 21.64 -19.25 26.16
N GLY A 111 21.21 -18.78 27.34
CA GLY A 111 20.84 -17.37 27.57
C GLY A 111 19.45 -16.95 27.11
N MET A 112 18.57 -17.89 26.72
CA MET A 112 17.24 -17.56 26.20
C MET A 112 16.35 -16.83 27.21
N LEU A 113 16.35 -17.27 28.48
CA LEU A 113 15.60 -16.59 29.53
C LEU A 113 16.10 -15.16 29.73
N THR A 114 17.42 -14.97 29.82
CA THR A 114 18.02 -13.62 29.93
C THR A 114 17.56 -12.71 28.80
N ARG A 115 17.62 -13.18 27.55
CA ARG A 115 17.15 -12.40 26.38
C ARG A 115 15.66 -12.07 26.44
N ALA A 116 14.84 -12.96 26.99
CA ALA A 116 13.41 -12.71 27.17
C ALA A 116 13.16 -11.65 28.25
N LEU A 117 13.90 -11.69 29.36
CA LEU A 117 13.77 -10.70 30.43
C LEU A 117 14.35 -9.34 30.04
N ASP A 118 15.41 -9.31 29.22
CA ASP A 118 15.99 -8.09 28.65
C ASP A 118 14.96 -7.29 27.84
N VAL A 119 13.94 -7.94 27.28
CA VAL A 119 12.88 -7.25 26.54
C VAL A 119 12.13 -6.25 27.43
N PHE A 120 11.85 -6.63 28.68
CA PHE A 120 11.11 -5.83 29.64
C PHE A 120 12.00 -4.74 30.24
N SER A 121 13.23 -5.09 30.66
CA SER A 121 14.15 -4.12 31.26
C SER A 121 14.58 -3.02 30.27
N GLN A 122 14.75 -3.32 28.98
CA GLN A 122 15.06 -2.32 27.95
C GLN A 122 13.94 -1.31 27.69
N ARG A 123 12.74 -1.54 28.25
CA ARG A 123 11.53 -0.75 28.00
C ARG A 123 10.94 -0.19 29.29
N ASP A 124 11.73 -0.18 30.36
CA ASP A 124 11.33 0.31 31.69
C ASP A 124 10.03 -0.36 32.18
N LEU A 125 9.89 -1.67 31.94
CA LEU A 125 8.78 -2.47 32.44
C LEU A 125 9.22 -3.32 33.62
N ASP A 126 8.64 -3.05 34.79
CA ASP A 126 8.88 -3.82 35.99
C ASP A 126 8.15 -5.15 35.95
N LEU A 127 8.86 -6.23 36.25
CA LEU A 127 8.28 -7.56 36.42
C LEU A 127 7.96 -7.78 37.90
N THR A 128 6.68 -7.97 38.19
CA THR A 128 6.21 -8.23 39.56
C THR A 128 6.16 -9.71 39.88
N LYS A 129 6.10 -10.58 38.85
CA LYS A 129 6.14 -12.03 38.99
C LYS A 129 6.90 -12.67 37.84
N ILE A 130 7.71 -13.69 38.15
CA ILE A 130 8.22 -14.65 37.17
C ILE A 130 8.22 -16.05 37.74
N GLU A 131 7.59 -16.97 37.03
CA GLU A 131 7.55 -18.39 37.39
C GLU A 131 7.85 -19.25 36.18
N SER A 132 8.45 -20.41 36.42
CA SER A 132 8.69 -21.40 35.38
C SER A 132 8.22 -22.76 35.83
N ARG A 133 7.66 -23.56 34.92
CA ARG A 133 7.27 -24.93 35.22
C ARG A 133 7.52 -25.88 34.05
N PRO A 134 7.81 -27.17 34.32
CA PRO A 134 7.86 -28.18 33.27
C PRO A 134 6.53 -28.29 32.53
N TRP A 135 6.58 -28.45 31.21
CA TRP A 135 5.39 -28.64 30.38
C TRP A 135 5.32 -30.09 29.90
N ASP A 136 4.23 -30.79 30.21
CA ASP A 136 4.04 -32.23 29.95
C ASP A 136 3.39 -32.53 28.58
N GLY A 137 3.25 -31.51 27.73
CA GLY A 137 3.20 -31.72 26.28
C GLY A 137 1.84 -32.07 25.69
N GLN A 138 0.74 -31.51 26.20
CA GLN A 138 -0.47 -31.33 25.37
C GLN A 138 -0.56 -29.87 24.93
N ALA A 139 0.08 -29.52 23.81
CA ALA A 139 -0.30 -28.30 23.10
C ALA A 139 -1.79 -28.39 22.76
N PRO A 140 -2.58 -27.30 22.88
CA PRO A 140 -3.98 -27.32 22.46
C PRO A 140 -4.07 -27.86 21.03
N GLN A 141 -4.71 -29.00 20.83
CA GLN A 141 -4.96 -29.50 19.47
C GLN A 141 -5.95 -28.55 18.81
N GLN A 142 -5.47 -27.76 17.84
CA GLN A 142 -6.36 -27.08 16.92
C GLN A 142 -6.76 -28.04 15.80
N HIS A 143 -8.06 -28.06 15.50
CA HIS A 143 -8.61 -28.83 14.38
C HIS A 143 -7.88 -28.47 13.09
N GLY A 144 -7.13 -29.43 12.54
CA GLY A 144 -6.53 -29.36 11.20
C GLY A 144 -5.00 -29.38 11.14
N GLU A 145 -4.28 -29.34 12.26
CA GLU A 145 -2.81 -29.45 12.24
C GLU A 145 -2.30 -30.88 12.51
N LYS A 146 -1.18 -31.24 11.86
CA LYS A 146 -0.41 -32.43 12.20
C LYS A 146 0.13 -32.30 13.62
N ALA A 147 0.09 -33.38 14.40
CA ALA A 147 0.59 -33.44 15.77
C ALA A 147 1.99 -32.79 15.89
N VAL A 148 2.05 -31.67 16.60
CA VAL A 148 3.31 -31.02 16.99
C VAL A 148 4.02 -31.98 17.95
N ASP A 149 5.28 -32.32 17.69
CA ASP A 149 6.09 -33.12 18.63
C ASP A 149 6.35 -32.28 19.88
N THR A 150 5.58 -32.51 20.93
CA THR A 150 5.56 -31.73 22.16
C THR A 150 6.78 -31.96 23.05
N ARG A 151 7.72 -32.83 22.65
CA ARG A 151 9.00 -33.06 23.33
C ARG A 151 9.99 -31.88 23.26
N ARG A 152 9.67 -30.78 22.57
CA ARG A 152 10.58 -29.63 22.36
C ARG A 152 10.47 -28.51 23.40
N TYR A 153 9.36 -28.40 24.14
CA TYR A 153 9.16 -27.36 25.17
C TYR A 153 9.36 -27.95 26.55
N LYS A 154 10.51 -27.70 27.18
CA LYS A 154 10.75 -28.21 28.54
C LYS A 154 10.08 -27.37 29.61
N TYR A 155 9.90 -26.07 29.40
CA TYR A 155 9.36 -25.14 30.40
C TYR A 155 8.44 -24.09 29.77
N LEU A 156 7.37 -23.73 30.49
CA LEU A 156 6.63 -22.48 30.31
C LEU A 156 7.06 -21.47 31.36
N PHE A 157 7.07 -20.19 30.98
CA PHE A 157 7.38 -19.07 31.85
C PHE A 157 6.14 -18.18 31.96
N TYR A 158 5.65 -17.98 33.18
CA TYR A 158 4.55 -17.08 33.50
C TYR A 158 5.15 -15.80 34.09
N VAL A 159 4.73 -14.66 33.57
CA VAL A 159 5.25 -13.36 33.97
C VAL A 159 4.10 -12.40 34.20
N ASP A 160 4.18 -11.63 35.27
CA ASP A 160 3.38 -10.44 35.45
C ASP A 160 4.28 -9.22 35.28
N ALA A 161 3.87 -8.30 34.41
CA ALA A 161 4.57 -7.04 34.15
C ALA A 161 3.65 -5.86 34.49
N GLN A 162 4.20 -4.82 35.11
CA GLN A 162 3.47 -3.59 35.41
C GLN A 162 3.25 -2.79 34.13
N GLY A 163 2.03 -2.28 33.94
CA GLY A 163 1.61 -1.58 32.73
C GLY A 163 0.44 -2.28 32.01
N HIS A 164 -0.30 -1.50 31.24
CA HIS A 164 -1.42 -1.96 30.44
C HIS A 164 -0.95 -2.39 29.05
N LEU A 165 -1.61 -3.38 28.44
CA LEU A 165 -1.26 -3.89 27.11
C LEU A 165 -1.24 -2.81 26.01
N THR A 166 -2.01 -1.74 26.17
CA THR A 166 -2.05 -0.61 25.21
C THR A 166 -0.90 0.37 25.36
N ASP A 167 -0.09 0.25 26.41
CA ASP A 167 1.04 1.14 26.63
C ASP A 167 2.12 0.85 25.59
N ALA A 168 2.70 1.91 25.01
CA ALA A 168 3.64 1.78 23.90
C ALA A 168 4.84 0.87 24.24
N ASN A 169 5.32 0.94 25.49
CA ASN A 169 6.41 0.10 25.98
C ASN A 169 5.99 -1.37 26.10
N MET A 170 4.76 -1.65 26.56
CA MET A 170 4.22 -3.00 26.69
C MET A 170 3.98 -3.65 25.31
N ASP A 171 3.37 -2.94 24.36
CA ASP A 171 3.19 -3.43 22.98
C ASP A 171 4.54 -3.73 22.31
N ALA A 172 5.51 -2.81 22.44
CA ALA A 172 6.86 -3.01 21.91
C ALA A 172 7.57 -4.20 22.57
N ALA A 173 7.34 -4.45 23.86
CA ALA A 173 7.86 -5.62 24.56
C ALA A 173 7.23 -6.92 24.01
N MET A 174 5.91 -6.95 23.81
CA MET A 174 5.21 -8.14 23.32
C MET A 174 5.65 -8.54 21.91
N ARG A 175 5.85 -7.56 21.01
CA ARG A 175 6.39 -7.81 19.67
C ARG A 175 7.78 -8.41 19.73
N LYS A 176 8.66 -7.85 20.56
CA LYS A 176 10.05 -8.32 20.67
C LYS A 176 10.15 -9.69 21.33
N LEU A 177 9.35 -9.95 22.36
CA LEU A 177 9.28 -11.23 23.03
C LEU A 177 8.82 -12.35 22.07
N SER A 178 7.89 -12.03 21.16
CA SER A 178 7.39 -12.96 20.14
C SER A 178 8.43 -13.34 19.08
N GLU A 179 9.49 -12.55 18.88
CA GLU A 179 10.62 -12.91 18.01
C GLU A 179 11.54 -13.95 18.65
N VAL A 180 11.62 -13.96 19.98
CA VAL A 180 12.59 -14.75 20.77
C VAL A 180 11.95 -16.04 21.29
N CYS A 181 10.64 -16.03 21.52
CA CYS A 181 9.87 -17.15 22.02
C CYS A 181 9.18 -17.90 20.87
N ALA A 182 8.96 -19.21 21.04
CA ALA A 182 8.14 -19.99 20.10
C ALA A 182 6.65 -19.74 20.29
N PHE A 183 6.27 -19.33 21.49
CA PHE A 183 4.90 -19.05 21.90
C PHE A 183 4.94 -17.96 22.96
N VAL A 184 4.07 -16.96 22.83
CA VAL A 184 3.77 -15.92 23.82
C VAL A 184 2.25 -15.76 23.83
N ARG A 185 1.63 -15.73 25.01
CA ARG A 185 0.21 -15.44 25.18
C ARG A 185 0.00 -14.49 26.34
N VAL A 186 -0.73 -13.41 26.08
CA VAL A 186 -1.26 -12.54 27.13
C VAL A 186 -2.43 -13.27 27.79
N LEU A 187 -2.34 -13.47 29.10
CA LEU A 187 -3.39 -14.07 29.92
C LEU A 187 -4.40 -13.00 30.36
N GLY A 188 -4.00 -11.75 30.50
CA GLY A 188 -4.87 -10.63 30.84
C GLY A 188 -4.11 -9.33 30.99
N SER A 189 -4.82 -8.21 30.88
CA SER A 189 -4.32 -6.86 31.20
C SER A 189 -5.41 -6.14 31.97
N TYR A 190 -5.19 -5.91 33.26
CA TYR A 190 -6.24 -5.52 34.20
C TYR A 190 -5.71 -4.64 35.33
N ALA A 191 -6.60 -3.92 36.00
CA ALA A 191 -6.26 -3.09 37.16
C ALA A 191 -5.91 -3.99 38.37
N THR A 192 -4.91 -3.59 39.14
CA THR A 192 -4.47 -4.31 40.33
C THR A 192 -5.36 -4.00 41.54
N ALA A 193 -5.39 -4.92 42.51
CA ALA A 193 -6.25 -4.82 43.69
C ALA A 193 -6.07 -3.51 44.50
N GLN A 194 -4.90 -2.87 44.46
CA GLN A 194 -4.60 -1.61 45.16
C GLN A 194 -5.41 -0.39 44.66
N SER A 195 -6.03 -0.50 43.48
CA SER A 195 -6.75 0.59 42.81
C SER A 195 -8.27 0.39 42.74
N ALA A 196 -8.77 -0.71 43.31
CA ALA A 196 -10.05 -1.29 42.97
C ALA A 196 -11.22 -0.92 43.90
N GLU A 197 -11.10 0.06 44.80
CA GLU A 197 -12.20 0.39 45.74
C GLU A 197 -13.48 0.91 45.06
N ASP A 198 -13.47 1.30 43.78
CA ASP A 198 -14.66 1.88 43.12
C ASP A 198 -14.93 1.38 41.68
N VAL A 199 -14.57 0.15 41.31
CA VAL A 199 -14.91 -0.36 39.95
C VAL A 199 -16.18 -1.20 39.98
N THR A 200 -17.30 -0.65 39.49
CA THR A 200 -18.56 -1.39 39.36
C THR A 200 -18.45 -2.52 38.32
N ALA A 201 -19.26 -3.59 38.44
CA ALA A 201 -19.30 -4.68 37.46
C ALA A 201 -19.58 -4.18 36.02
N ALA A 202 -20.33 -3.07 35.91
CA ALA A 202 -20.58 -2.37 34.65
C ALA A 202 -19.35 -1.65 34.07
N GLU A 203 -18.41 -1.19 34.92
CA GLU A 203 -17.16 -0.54 34.49
C GLU A 203 -16.07 -1.56 34.16
N LEU A 204 -16.05 -2.73 34.82
CA LEU A 204 -15.24 -3.87 34.39
C LEU A 204 -15.62 -4.28 32.96
N ALA A 205 -16.92 -4.38 32.65
CA ALA A 205 -17.41 -4.71 31.31
C ALA A 205 -17.09 -3.66 30.22
N ARG A 206 -16.85 -2.40 30.61
CA ARG A 206 -16.61 -1.28 29.67
C ARG A 206 -15.14 -1.03 29.38
N LYS A 207 -14.22 -1.49 30.23
CA LYS A 207 -12.76 -1.36 30.04
C LYS A 207 -12.02 -2.68 29.86
N THR A 208 -12.60 -3.82 30.22
CA THR A 208 -12.11 -5.13 29.77
C THR A 208 -12.75 -5.42 28.42
N GLY A 209 -12.23 -4.76 27.38
CA GLY A 209 -12.53 -5.20 26.03
C GLY A 209 -12.32 -6.71 25.99
N ARG A 210 -13.33 -7.46 25.52
CA ARG A 210 -13.18 -8.87 25.14
C ARG A 210 -11.86 -9.00 24.40
N LEU A 211 -10.82 -9.40 25.12
CA LEU A 211 -9.55 -9.73 24.52
C LEU A 211 -9.82 -11.06 23.85
N GLU A 212 -9.71 -11.10 22.53
CA GLU A 212 -9.64 -12.34 21.78
C GLU A 212 -8.28 -12.99 22.09
N THR A 213 -8.17 -13.89 23.08
CA THR A 213 -6.98 -14.76 23.21
C THR A 213 -7.40 -16.20 23.00
N GLY A 214 -7.38 -16.55 21.73
CA GLY A 214 -7.61 -17.88 21.23
C GLY A 214 -7.47 -17.86 19.73
N THR A 215 -6.24 -17.62 19.27
CA THR A 215 -5.83 -17.58 17.86
C THR A 215 -6.48 -16.49 17.02
N ASN A 216 -5.83 -15.34 16.94
CA ASN A 216 -5.74 -14.74 15.61
C ASN A 216 -4.73 -15.56 14.79
N ILE A 217 -5.05 -16.84 14.52
CA ILE A 217 -4.73 -17.38 13.21
C ILE A 217 -5.50 -16.45 12.31
N THR A 218 -4.81 -15.42 11.82
CA THR A 218 -5.39 -14.47 10.91
C THR A 218 -5.86 -15.26 9.69
N MET A 219 -6.75 -14.68 8.88
CA MET A 219 -7.06 -15.29 7.59
C MET A 219 -5.78 -15.61 6.79
N ALA A 220 -4.71 -14.82 6.98
CA ALA A 220 -3.42 -15.06 6.36
C ALA A 220 -2.67 -16.28 6.93
N ASP A 221 -2.84 -16.62 8.20
CA ASP A 221 -2.20 -17.81 8.80
C ASP A 221 -2.97 -19.09 8.44
N LYS A 222 -4.31 -19.03 8.42
CA LYS A 222 -5.17 -20.19 8.09
C LYS A 222 -5.16 -20.50 6.59
N TYR A 223 -5.15 -19.44 5.79
CA TYR A 223 -5.26 -19.48 4.35
C TYR A 223 -4.21 -18.54 3.75
N PRO A 224 -2.92 -18.95 3.78
CA PRO A 224 -1.86 -18.13 3.24
C PRO A 224 -2.18 -17.77 1.79
N LEU A 225 -2.28 -16.47 1.55
CA LEU A 225 -2.43 -15.94 0.20
C LEU A 225 -1.15 -16.20 -0.59
N ASN A 226 -1.25 -16.12 -1.92
CA ASN A 226 -0.06 -16.26 -2.76
C ASN A 226 1.06 -15.33 -2.26
N PRO A 227 2.27 -15.84 -1.95
CA PRO A 227 3.38 -15.03 -1.41
C PRO A 227 3.76 -13.83 -2.28
N MET A 228 3.36 -13.84 -3.56
CA MET A 228 3.47 -12.69 -4.46
C MET A 228 2.85 -11.42 -3.86
N PHE A 229 1.71 -11.51 -3.16
CA PHE A 229 1.05 -10.34 -2.56
C PHE A 229 1.81 -9.75 -1.37
N GLN A 230 2.80 -10.45 -0.81
CA GLN A 230 3.71 -9.92 0.20
C GLN A 230 4.87 -9.13 -0.43
N LYS A 231 5.15 -9.34 -1.72
CA LYS A 231 6.24 -8.66 -2.45
C LYS A 231 5.80 -7.38 -3.12
N VAL A 232 4.49 -7.18 -3.29
CA VAL A 232 3.90 -6.03 -3.95
C VAL A 232 3.51 -5.00 -2.90
N ALA A 233 3.93 -3.75 -3.10
CA ALA A 233 3.53 -2.66 -2.23
C ALA A 233 2.11 -2.18 -2.57
N VAL A 234 1.31 -1.90 -1.55
CA VAL A 234 0.10 -1.10 -1.74
C VAL A 234 0.53 0.32 -2.04
N ALA A 235 0.17 0.84 -3.21
CA ALA A 235 0.54 2.19 -3.61
C ALA A 235 -0.03 3.23 -2.63
N LYS A 236 0.82 4.11 -2.05
CA LYS A 236 0.36 5.21 -1.19
C LYS A 236 -0.56 6.17 -1.93
N THR A 237 -0.47 6.26 -3.27
CA THR A 237 -1.47 7.00 -4.07
C THR A 237 -2.90 6.52 -3.87
N VAL A 238 -3.12 5.21 -3.69
CA VAL A 238 -4.45 4.64 -3.39
C VAL A 238 -4.90 5.04 -1.99
N LEU A 239 -3.98 5.06 -1.02
CA LEU A 239 -4.25 5.52 0.34
C LEU A 239 -4.61 7.01 0.37
N ILE A 240 -3.80 7.86 -0.28
CA ILE A 240 -4.03 9.31 -0.39
C ILE A 240 -5.37 9.59 -1.10
N HIS A 241 -5.67 8.85 -2.18
CA HIS A 241 -6.96 8.98 -2.86
C HIS A 241 -8.13 8.52 -1.99
N GLY A 242 -7.98 7.41 -1.26
CA GLY A 242 -8.97 6.91 -0.32
C GLY A 242 -9.24 7.90 0.82
N GLN A 243 -8.19 8.46 1.42
CA GLN A 243 -8.28 9.51 2.43
C GLN A 243 -8.95 10.76 1.86
N THR A 244 -8.60 11.18 0.65
CA THR A 244 -9.24 12.31 -0.04
C THR A 244 -10.74 12.08 -0.18
N LYS A 245 -11.15 10.90 -0.68
CA LYS A 245 -12.56 10.53 -0.85
C LYS A 245 -13.30 10.41 0.48
N GLN A 246 -12.65 9.92 1.52
CA GLN A 246 -13.22 9.86 2.86
C GLN A 246 -13.44 11.27 3.42
N MET A 247 -12.46 12.18 3.27
CA MET A 247 -12.59 13.57 3.70
C MET A 247 -13.70 14.30 2.93
N GLU A 248 -13.80 14.08 1.61
CA GLU A 248 -14.92 14.58 0.80
C GLU A 248 -16.27 14.04 1.29
N ALA A 249 -16.35 12.75 1.63
CA ALA A 249 -17.56 12.13 2.18
C ALA A 249 -17.93 12.65 3.58
N GLU A 250 -16.94 13.09 4.36
CA GLU A 250 -17.12 13.81 5.63
C GLU A 250 -17.52 15.29 5.42
N GLY A 251 -17.69 15.73 4.18
CA GLY A 251 -18.08 17.11 3.83
C GLY A 251 -16.93 18.11 3.82
N LYS A 252 -15.67 17.65 3.89
CA LYS A 252 -14.49 18.51 3.77
C LYS A 252 -14.16 18.74 2.30
N GLN A 253 -13.90 19.99 1.94
CA GLN A 253 -13.38 20.33 0.61
C GLN A 253 -11.89 19.94 0.54
N VAL A 254 -11.52 19.08 -0.42
CA VAL A 254 -10.12 18.68 -0.67
C VAL A 254 -9.68 19.14 -2.06
N TRP A 255 -8.56 19.87 -2.12
CA TRP A 255 -7.94 20.35 -3.35
C TRP A 255 -6.98 19.29 -3.88
N SER A 256 -7.48 18.39 -4.72
CA SER A 256 -6.69 17.26 -5.22
C SER A 256 -5.88 17.61 -6.46
N LEU A 257 -4.55 17.50 -6.36
CA LEU A 257 -3.59 17.50 -7.45
C LEU A 257 -2.90 16.13 -7.60
N CYS A 258 -3.52 15.07 -7.08
CA CYS A 258 -3.02 13.69 -7.14
C CYS A 258 -3.38 12.99 -8.45
N VAL A 259 -4.62 13.15 -8.92
CA VAL A 259 -5.18 12.26 -9.93
C VAL A 259 -4.62 12.58 -11.31
N GLY A 260 -4.20 11.52 -12.01
CA GLY A 260 -3.69 11.60 -13.37
C GLY A 260 -4.79 11.59 -14.44
N GLU A 261 -5.92 12.24 -14.19
CA GLU A 261 -7.11 12.24 -15.05
C GLU A 261 -7.33 13.65 -15.62
N PRO A 262 -7.62 13.79 -16.92
CA PRO A 262 -7.97 15.09 -17.48
C PRO A 262 -9.29 15.62 -16.91
N ASP A 263 -9.37 16.93 -16.65
CA ASP A 263 -10.56 17.60 -16.12
C ASP A 263 -11.57 18.03 -17.21
N TYR A 264 -11.42 17.51 -18.43
CA TYR A 264 -12.31 17.74 -19.56
C TYR A 264 -12.96 16.43 -20.00
N ASN A 265 -14.13 16.53 -20.63
CA ASN A 265 -14.85 15.38 -21.16
C ASN A 265 -14.32 14.94 -22.53
N PRO A 266 -14.54 13.67 -22.94
CA PRO A 266 -14.43 13.27 -24.33
C PRO A 266 -15.28 14.16 -25.25
N HIS A 267 -14.89 14.25 -26.53
CA HIS A 267 -15.68 14.97 -27.52
C HIS A 267 -17.11 14.41 -27.63
N GLU A 268 -18.11 15.26 -27.91
CA GLU A 268 -19.53 14.86 -27.96
C GLU A 268 -19.80 13.68 -28.88
N ARG A 269 -19.10 13.60 -30.03
CA ARG A 269 -19.15 12.46 -30.97
C ARG A 269 -18.85 11.14 -30.26
N VAL A 270 -17.80 11.12 -29.44
CA VAL A 270 -17.34 9.94 -28.68
C VAL A 270 -18.35 9.54 -27.61
N LEU A 271 -18.89 10.52 -26.87
CA LEU A 271 -19.93 10.28 -25.87
C LEU A 271 -21.20 9.70 -26.52
N ALA A 272 -21.63 10.27 -27.64
CA ALA A 272 -22.79 9.81 -28.39
C ALA A 272 -22.57 8.40 -28.95
N ALA A 273 -21.37 8.07 -29.44
CA ALA A 273 -21.04 6.72 -29.91
C ALA A 273 -21.12 5.68 -28.78
N GLY A 274 -20.58 5.98 -27.60
CA GLY A 274 -20.69 5.11 -26.42
C GLY A 274 -22.15 4.92 -25.98
N ALA A 275 -22.94 5.99 -25.96
CA ALA A 275 -24.37 5.93 -25.63
C ALA A 275 -25.14 5.07 -26.66
N ARG A 276 -24.91 5.28 -27.96
CA ARG A 276 -25.53 4.47 -29.03
C ARG A 276 -25.19 3.00 -28.91
N ALA A 277 -23.93 2.66 -28.59
CA ALA A 277 -23.52 1.27 -28.40
C ALA A 277 -24.36 0.55 -27.33
N MET A 278 -24.67 1.26 -26.23
CA MET A 278 -25.54 0.74 -25.18
C MET A 278 -26.99 0.58 -25.65
N THR A 279 -27.55 1.59 -26.32
CA THR A 279 -28.97 1.57 -26.74
C THR A 279 -29.25 0.59 -27.89
N GLU A 280 -28.27 0.37 -28.77
CA GLU A 280 -28.38 -0.55 -29.91
C GLU A 280 -28.00 -2.00 -29.56
N GLY A 281 -27.54 -2.25 -28.33
CA GLY A 281 -27.17 -3.59 -27.88
C GLY A 281 -25.80 -4.08 -28.36
N ASN A 282 -24.88 -3.18 -28.74
CA ASN A 282 -23.48 -3.44 -29.06
C ASN A 282 -22.64 -3.69 -27.78
N ILE A 283 -23.11 -4.62 -26.94
CA ILE A 283 -22.60 -4.90 -25.59
C ILE A 283 -22.16 -6.37 -25.42
N LYS A 284 -22.21 -7.16 -26.49
CA LYS A 284 -21.81 -8.57 -26.50
C LYS A 284 -20.30 -8.73 -26.64
N TYR A 285 -19.81 -9.95 -26.44
CA TYR A 285 -18.41 -10.30 -26.66
C TYR A 285 -17.96 -9.93 -28.09
N ALA A 286 -16.79 -9.29 -28.17
CA ALA A 286 -16.08 -9.00 -29.39
C ALA A 286 -14.97 -10.03 -29.64
N HIS A 287 -14.27 -9.91 -30.78
CA HIS A 287 -13.06 -10.67 -31.03
C HIS A 287 -12.02 -10.43 -29.92
N MET A 288 -11.25 -11.46 -29.53
CA MET A 288 -10.30 -11.39 -28.41
C MET A 288 -9.28 -10.25 -28.55
N LYS A 289 -8.83 -9.99 -29.79
CA LYS A 289 -7.91 -8.87 -30.08
C LYS A 289 -8.56 -7.47 -30.07
N GLY A 290 -9.88 -7.40 -29.93
CA GLY A 290 -10.69 -6.20 -30.10
C GLY A 290 -11.38 -6.11 -31.46
N LEU A 291 -12.30 -5.14 -31.59
CA LEU A 291 -13.07 -4.86 -32.79
C LEU A 291 -12.15 -4.73 -34.02
N VAL A 292 -12.55 -5.37 -35.12
CA VAL A 292 -11.78 -5.35 -36.38
C VAL A 292 -11.58 -3.91 -36.86
N GLU A 293 -12.64 -3.13 -36.82
CA GLU A 293 -12.65 -1.71 -37.18
C GLU A 293 -11.66 -0.90 -36.33
N LEU A 294 -11.71 -1.06 -34.99
CA LEU A 294 -10.81 -0.35 -34.09
C LEU A 294 -9.34 -0.68 -34.37
N ARG A 295 -9.01 -1.96 -34.58
CA ARG A 295 -7.63 -2.36 -34.92
C ARG A 295 -7.18 -1.76 -36.24
N GLY A 296 -8.07 -1.71 -37.24
CA GLY A 296 -7.81 -1.05 -38.52
C GLY A 296 -7.54 0.46 -38.38
N LEU A 297 -8.32 1.14 -37.55
CA LEU A 297 -8.12 2.56 -37.24
C LEU A 297 -6.83 2.82 -36.48
N ILE A 298 -6.48 1.97 -35.50
CA ILE A 298 -5.21 2.06 -34.77
C ILE A 298 -4.04 1.92 -35.73
N SER A 299 -4.06 0.91 -36.61
CA SER A 299 -3.02 0.72 -37.64
C SER A 299 -2.89 1.95 -38.54
N THR A 300 -4.03 2.47 -39.05
CA THR A 300 -4.05 3.67 -39.90
C THR A 300 -3.48 4.89 -39.18
N TYR A 301 -3.84 5.08 -37.90
CA TYR A 301 -3.32 6.17 -37.07
C TYR A 301 -1.80 6.05 -36.88
N LEU A 302 -1.30 4.85 -36.53
CA LEU A 302 0.14 4.62 -36.34
C LEU A 302 0.93 4.85 -37.64
N GLU A 303 0.39 4.47 -38.80
CA GLU A 303 1.04 4.73 -40.09
C GLU A 303 1.06 6.22 -40.40
N LYS A 304 -0.08 6.92 -40.31
CA LYS A 304 -0.17 8.35 -40.65
C LYS A 304 0.57 9.25 -39.66
N ALA A 305 0.44 9.01 -38.36
CA ALA A 305 1.02 9.86 -37.32
C ALA A 305 2.51 9.59 -37.09
N LYS A 306 2.97 8.36 -37.32
CA LYS A 306 4.32 7.91 -36.89
C LYS A 306 5.14 7.24 -37.99
N GLY A 307 4.53 6.87 -39.11
CA GLY A 307 5.18 6.06 -40.14
C GLY A 307 5.32 4.58 -39.76
N LEU A 308 4.59 4.10 -38.75
CA LEU A 308 4.66 2.70 -38.31
C LEU A 308 3.55 1.88 -38.95
N LYS A 309 3.95 0.83 -39.68
CA LYS A 309 3.03 -0.13 -40.30
C LYS A 309 2.93 -1.37 -39.41
N TYR A 310 1.73 -1.66 -38.93
CA TYR A 310 1.43 -2.89 -38.20
C TYR A 310 0.21 -3.53 -38.85
N ASP A 311 0.24 -4.84 -39.12
CA ASP A 311 -0.95 -5.51 -39.64
C ASP A 311 -2.06 -5.52 -38.56
N PRO A 312 -3.23 -4.90 -38.80
CA PRO A 312 -4.29 -4.85 -37.81
C PRO A 312 -4.76 -6.24 -37.38
N ALA A 313 -4.70 -7.26 -38.24
CA ALA A 313 -5.12 -8.63 -37.95
C ALA A 313 -4.16 -9.37 -37.00
N THR A 314 -2.86 -9.11 -37.14
CA THR A 314 -1.84 -9.91 -36.48
C THR A 314 -1.02 -9.16 -35.43
N GLU A 315 -0.88 -7.84 -35.55
CA GLU A 315 0.12 -7.03 -34.83
C GLU A 315 -0.49 -5.95 -33.92
N VAL A 316 -1.81 -5.87 -33.82
CA VAL A 316 -2.53 -4.95 -32.91
C VAL A 316 -3.43 -5.73 -31.96
N LEU A 317 -3.31 -5.44 -30.66
CA LEU A 317 -4.14 -5.98 -29.58
C LEU A 317 -4.76 -4.84 -28.78
N VAL A 318 -6.09 -4.79 -28.71
CA VAL A 318 -6.82 -3.87 -27.82
C VAL A 318 -6.95 -4.52 -26.44
N SER A 319 -6.79 -3.72 -25.39
CA SER A 319 -6.78 -4.15 -23.99
C SER A 319 -7.61 -3.18 -23.11
N ASN A 320 -7.96 -3.59 -21.89
CA ASN A 320 -8.69 -2.78 -20.89
C ASN A 320 -7.79 -1.68 -20.29
N GLY A 321 -7.45 -0.70 -21.11
CA GLY A 321 -6.52 0.39 -20.79
C GLY A 321 -5.06 0.01 -21.03
N ALA A 322 -4.20 1.02 -21.17
CA ALA A 322 -2.77 0.84 -21.42
C ALA A 322 -2.05 0.04 -20.32
N GLN A 323 -2.54 0.10 -19.08
CA GLN A 323 -2.00 -0.71 -17.98
C GLN A 323 -2.07 -2.22 -18.29
N GLN A 324 -3.18 -2.72 -18.85
CA GLN A 324 -3.27 -4.13 -19.24
C GLN A 324 -2.26 -4.45 -20.35
N SER A 325 -2.04 -3.53 -21.29
CA SER A 325 -1.01 -3.67 -22.34
C SER A 325 0.40 -3.80 -21.74
N VAL A 326 0.74 -3.00 -20.72
CA VAL A 326 2.03 -3.11 -20.00
C VAL A 326 2.17 -4.47 -19.31
N TYR A 327 1.13 -4.92 -18.61
CA TYR A 327 1.10 -6.27 -18.02
C TYR A 327 1.38 -7.33 -19.08
N GLN A 328 0.64 -7.31 -20.19
CA GLN A 328 0.76 -8.29 -21.27
C GLN A 328 2.14 -8.29 -21.91
N ALA A 329 2.69 -7.10 -22.17
CA ALA A 329 4.04 -6.95 -22.70
C ALA A 329 5.07 -7.61 -21.79
N LEU A 330 5.05 -7.27 -20.49
CA LEU A 330 6.03 -7.76 -19.54
C LEU A 330 5.86 -9.27 -19.25
N TYR A 331 4.63 -9.78 -19.09
CA TYR A 331 4.35 -11.21 -18.90
C TYR A 331 4.81 -12.05 -20.10
N THR A 332 4.76 -11.49 -21.30
CA THR A 332 5.16 -12.18 -22.52
C THR A 332 6.68 -12.28 -22.65
N VAL A 333 7.42 -11.25 -22.23
CA VAL A 333 8.86 -11.17 -22.50
C VAL A 333 9.73 -11.60 -21.31
N CYS A 334 9.22 -11.49 -20.08
CA CYS A 334 9.98 -11.76 -18.86
C CYS A 334 9.72 -13.17 -18.30
N ARG A 335 10.74 -13.74 -17.67
CA ARG A 335 10.66 -14.96 -16.87
C ARG A 335 10.95 -14.64 -15.40
N PRO A 336 10.50 -15.50 -14.46
CA PRO A 336 10.90 -15.38 -13.06
C PRO A 336 12.42 -15.26 -12.91
N GLY A 337 12.86 -14.32 -12.07
CA GLY A 337 14.26 -14.01 -11.80
C GLY A 337 14.96 -13.11 -12.83
N GLN A 338 14.34 -12.83 -13.99
CA GLN A 338 14.91 -11.89 -14.96
C GLN A 338 14.75 -10.44 -14.51
N LYS A 339 15.62 -9.57 -15.02
CA LYS A 339 15.67 -8.15 -14.67
C LYS A 339 14.95 -7.28 -15.70
N VAL A 340 14.28 -6.24 -15.23
CA VAL A 340 13.65 -5.20 -16.05
C VAL A 340 14.21 -3.85 -15.64
N ILE A 341 14.81 -3.14 -16.58
CA ILE A 341 15.36 -1.81 -16.33
C ILE A 341 14.21 -0.79 -16.32
N ILE A 342 14.14 0.04 -15.28
CA ILE A 342 13.11 1.05 -15.11
C ILE A 342 13.76 2.40 -14.75
N PRO A 343 13.75 3.39 -15.65
CA PRO A 343 14.23 4.75 -15.35
C PRO A 343 13.48 5.38 -14.18
N THR A 344 14.17 5.96 -13.21
CA THR A 344 13.55 6.75 -12.13
C THR A 344 13.57 8.23 -12.49
N PRO A 345 12.52 9.01 -12.18
CA PRO A 345 11.28 8.57 -11.56
C PRO A 345 10.38 7.84 -12.57
N TYR A 346 9.69 6.80 -12.11
CA TYR A 346 8.84 5.93 -12.93
C TYR A 346 7.36 6.07 -12.60
N TRP A 347 6.47 5.63 -13.50
CA TRP A 347 5.08 5.42 -13.10
C TRP A 347 5.00 4.29 -12.07
N LEU A 348 4.36 4.58 -10.93
CA LEU A 348 4.37 3.77 -9.70
C LEU A 348 4.06 2.27 -9.89
N ASN A 349 3.27 1.92 -10.90
CA ASN A 349 2.89 0.53 -11.14
C ASN A 349 3.96 -0.29 -11.87
N TYR A 350 4.91 0.32 -12.58
CA TYR A 350 5.93 -0.44 -13.33
C TYR A 350 6.71 -1.45 -12.47
N PRO A 351 7.36 -1.06 -11.35
CA PRO A 351 8.08 -2.03 -10.52
C PRO A 351 7.15 -3.09 -9.93
N GLU A 352 5.92 -2.74 -9.57
CA GLU A 352 4.96 -3.68 -8.99
C GLU A 352 4.50 -4.72 -10.02
N ILE A 353 4.26 -4.30 -11.27
CA ILE A 353 3.97 -5.21 -12.39
C ILE A 353 5.11 -6.20 -12.61
N VAL A 354 6.36 -5.73 -12.54
CA VAL A 354 7.56 -6.59 -12.69
C VAL A 354 7.65 -7.60 -11.54
N LYS A 355 7.39 -7.19 -10.29
CA LYS A 355 7.37 -8.10 -9.14
C LYS A 355 6.24 -9.13 -9.22
N LEU A 356 5.07 -8.77 -9.75
CA LEU A 356 3.92 -9.67 -9.95
C LEU A 356 4.21 -10.82 -10.92
N MET A 357 5.26 -10.75 -11.74
CA MET A 357 5.70 -11.88 -12.59
C MET A 357 6.97 -12.55 -12.08
N TYR A 358 7.32 -12.33 -10.81
CA TYR A 358 8.54 -12.81 -10.17
C TYR A 358 9.84 -12.32 -10.85
N ALA A 359 9.77 -11.24 -11.64
CA ALA A 359 10.94 -10.56 -12.18
C ALA A 359 11.45 -9.49 -11.20
N GLU A 360 12.64 -8.98 -11.46
CA GLU A 360 13.33 -8.01 -10.61
C GLU A 360 13.38 -6.63 -11.29
N PRO A 361 12.75 -5.59 -10.72
CA PRO A 361 12.88 -4.24 -11.24
C PRO A 361 14.24 -3.67 -10.86
N ILE A 362 15.01 -3.24 -11.86
CA ILE A 362 16.31 -2.59 -11.69
C ILE A 362 16.15 -1.10 -11.98
N PRO A 363 16.25 -0.22 -10.97
CA PRO A 363 16.15 1.21 -11.20
C PRO A 363 17.34 1.71 -12.01
N LEU A 364 17.06 2.53 -13.03
CA LEU A 364 18.05 3.34 -13.75
C LEU A 364 17.89 4.79 -13.29
N ARG A 365 18.77 5.23 -12.39
CA ARG A 365 18.66 6.57 -11.80
C ARG A 365 18.90 7.66 -12.85
N THR A 366 17.95 8.57 -13.00
CA THR A 366 18.14 9.84 -13.72
C THR A 366 18.13 11.00 -12.72
N THR A 367 18.55 12.19 -13.12
CA THR A 367 18.65 13.35 -12.23
C THR A 367 17.92 14.58 -12.76
N LEU A 368 17.67 15.54 -11.87
CA LEU A 368 17.07 16.82 -12.23
C LEU A 368 17.90 17.59 -13.25
N GLU A 369 19.24 17.58 -13.16
CA GLU A 369 20.14 18.27 -14.09
C GLU A 369 19.98 17.76 -15.53
N GLU A 370 19.55 16.50 -15.66
CA GLU A 370 19.27 15.85 -16.93
C GLU A 370 17.80 15.98 -17.35
N ASN A 371 16.99 16.74 -16.60
CA ASN A 371 15.53 16.84 -16.71
C ASN A 371 14.84 15.47 -16.59
N TYR A 372 15.41 14.58 -15.78
CA TYR A 372 14.99 13.19 -15.64
C TYR A 372 14.91 12.41 -16.97
N LEU A 373 15.73 12.79 -17.95
CA LEU A 373 15.90 12.04 -19.20
C LEU A 373 16.92 10.92 -19.01
N ILE A 374 16.78 9.83 -19.77
CA ILE A 374 17.66 8.67 -19.65
C ILE A 374 19.07 9.00 -20.14
N ASN A 375 20.05 9.04 -19.24
CA ASN A 375 21.46 9.14 -19.61
C ASN A 375 21.92 7.86 -20.36
N PRO A 376 22.35 7.94 -21.64
CA PRO A 376 22.78 6.77 -22.40
C PRO A 376 24.02 6.06 -21.83
N GLN A 377 24.95 6.80 -21.22
CA GLN A 377 26.14 6.24 -20.59
C GLN A 377 25.78 5.44 -19.34
N GLU A 378 24.87 5.96 -18.50
CA GLU A 378 24.38 5.23 -17.33
C GLU A 378 23.53 4.02 -17.75
N LEU A 379 22.70 4.15 -18.78
CA LEU A 379 21.98 3.01 -19.36
C LEU A 379 22.94 1.87 -19.76
N GLU A 380 24.03 2.20 -20.45
CA GLU A 380 25.03 1.21 -20.85
C GLU A 380 25.70 0.56 -19.64
N LYS A 381 26.06 1.34 -18.60
CA LYS A 381 26.64 0.81 -17.37
C LYS A 381 25.67 -0.15 -16.66
N THR A 382 24.41 0.25 -16.52
CA THR A 382 23.37 -0.57 -15.90
C THR A 382 23.15 -1.87 -16.67
N LEU A 383 23.03 -1.82 -17.99
CA LEU A 383 22.89 -3.03 -18.82
C LEU A 383 24.13 -3.93 -18.76
N THR A 384 25.32 -3.34 -18.65
CA THR A 384 26.56 -4.11 -18.48
C THR A 384 26.61 -4.81 -17.11
N ALA A 385 26.15 -4.14 -16.05
CA ALA A 385 26.05 -4.71 -14.71
C ALA A 385 24.96 -5.79 -14.58
N HIS A 386 23.95 -5.74 -15.47
CA HIS A 386 22.82 -6.66 -15.49
C HIS A 386 22.67 -7.31 -16.88
N PRO A 387 23.59 -8.19 -17.28
CA PRO A 387 23.57 -8.81 -18.61
C PRO A 387 22.34 -9.69 -18.86
N ASP A 388 21.67 -10.14 -17.78
CA ASP A 388 20.41 -10.89 -17.79
C ASP A 388 19.16 -10.00 -17.85
N ALA A 389 19.32 -8.67 -17.97
CA ALA A 389 18.21 -7.76 -18.22
C ALA A 389 17.47 -8.14 -19.50
N LYS A 390 16.15 -8.30 -19.38
CA LYS A 390 15.32 -8.79 -20.47
C LYS A 390 14.54 -7.68 -21.17
N ALA A 391 14.18 -6.64 -20.43
CA ALA A 391 13.46 -5.50 -20.97
C ALA A 391 13.89 -4.19 -20.32
N ILE A 392 13.62 -3.09 -21.02
CA ILE A 392 13.59 -1.74 -20.47
C ILE A 392 12.19 -1.14 -20.70
N ILE A 393 11.66 -0.45 -19.69
CA ILE A 393 10.43 0.32 -19.83
C ILE A 393 10.80 1.78 -20.14
N LEU A 394 10.29 2.31 -21.25
CA LEU A 394 10.47 3.69 -21.68
C LEU A 394 9.10 4.38 -21.69
N CYS A 395 8.85 5.25 -20.71
CA CYS A 395 7.66 6.11 -20.71
C CYS A 395 8.01 7.47 -21.31
N ASN A 396 7.53 7.74 -22.52
CA ASN A 396 7.87 8.96 -23.24
C ASN A 396 6.65 9.48 -24.00
N PRO A 397 6.04 10.62 -23.61
CA PRO A 397 6.39 11.47 -22.47
C PRO A 397 6.25 10.84 -21.07
N SER A 398 7.03 11.33 -20.11
CA SER A 398 7.14 10.74 -18.78
C SER A 398 5.99 11.11 -17.82
N ASN A 399 5.48 10.10 -17.11
CA ASN A 399 4.87 10.23 -15.79
C ASN A 399 5.82 9.58 -14.76
N PRO A 400 6.33 10.33 -13.77
CA PRO A 400 5.80 11.60 -13.26
C PRO A 400 6.52 12.87 -13.75
N ALA A 401 7.63 12.76 -14.48
CA ALA A 401 8.52 13.91 -14.71
C ALA A 401 7.91 15.02 -15.59
N GLY A 402 6.96 14.68 -16.47
CA GLY A 402 6.39 15.63 -17.42
C GLY A 402 7.35 16.03 -18.55
N THR A 403 8.44 15.27 -18.74
CA THR A 403 9.48 15.56 -19.73
C THR A 403 9.40 14.65 -20.96
N LEU A 404 9.95 15.15 -22.07
CA LEU A 404 9.95 14.53 -23.39
C LEU A 404 11.40 14.31 -23.85
N HIS A 405 11.73 13.10 -24.26
CA HIS A 405 12.99 12.81 -24.93
C HIS A 405 12.95 13.35 -26.37
N SER A 406 13.98 14.10 -26.76
CA SER A 406 14.12 14.54 -28.15
C SER A 406 14.44 13.37 -29.09
N PRO A 407 14.20 13.50 -30.40
CA PRO A 407 14.57 12.48 -31.38
C PRO A 407 16.05 12.06 -31.29
N GLU A 408 16.95 13.02 -31.15
CA GLU A 408 18.39 12.79 -31.02
C GLU A 408 18.71 12.04 -29.72
N HIS A 409 17.99 12.37 -28.64
CA HIS A 409 18.17 11.70 -27.36
C HIS A 409 17.74 10.24 -27.43
N LEU A 410 16.57 9.96 -28.02
CA LEU A 410 16.08 8.58 -28.23
C LEU A 410 17.02 7.77 -29.12
N GLU A 411 17.62 8.39 -30.15
CA GLU A 411 18.58 7.72 -31.01
C GLU A 411 19.86 7.33 -30.24
N ARG A 412 20.32 8.14 -29.28
CA ARG A 412 21.45 7.75 -28.39
C ARG A 412 21.09 6.56 -27.49
N ILE A 413 19.86 6.50 -26.98
CA ILE A 413 19.36 5.34 -26.24
C ILE A 413 19.33 4.10 -27.13
N ALA A 414 18.78 4.21 -28.35
CA ALA A 414 18.74 3.12 -29.32
C ALA A 414 20.15 2.67 -29.74
N ALA A 415 21.11 3.58 -29.84
CA ALA A 415 22.50 3.27 -30.13
C ALA A 415 23.13 2.36 -29.07
N VAL A 416 22.84 2.60 -27.79
CA VAL A 416 23.24 1.69 -26.70
C VAL A 416 22.59 0.33 -26.92
N LEU A 417 21.27 0.27 -27.07
CA LEU A 417 20.55 -1.01 -27.22
C LEU A 417 20.96 -1.81 -28.47
N ARG A 418 21.50 -1.18 -29.51
CA ARG A 418 21.98 -1.87 -30.73
C ARG A 418 23.32 -2.58 -30.56
N LYS A 419 24.08 -2.24 -29.51
CA LYS A 419 25.36 -2.91 -29.22
C LYS A 419 25.14 -4.43 -29.14
N PRO A 420 26.02 -5.26 -29.73
CA PRO A 420 25.80 -6.69 -29.85
C PRO A 420 25.38 -7.39 -28.56
N GLN A 421 25.98 -7.00 -27.43
CA GLN A 421 25.71 -7.56 -26.10
C GLN A 421 24.35 -7.16 -25.49
N PHE A 422 23.62 -6.21 -26.08
CA PHE A 422 22.31 -5.75 -25.57
C PHE A 422 21.16 -6.04 -26.56
N ARG A 423 21.42 -6.84 -27.62
CA ARG A 423 20.42 -7.12 -28.65
C ARG A 423 19.20 -7.91 -28.14
N HIS A 424 19.36 -8.65 -27.05
CA HIS A 424 18.30 -9.44 -26.41
C HIS A 424 17.31 -8.63 -25.57
N VAL A 425 17.65 -7.38 -25.27
CA VAL A 425 16.84 -6.45 -24.48
C VAL A 425 15.70 -5.92 -25.34
N VAL A 426 14.48 -6.08 -24.84
CA VAL A 426 13.25 -5.63 -25.48
C VAL A 426 12.82 -4.28 -24.88
N VAL A 427 12.17 -3.42 -25.66
CA VAL A 427 11.67 -2.13 -25.19
C VAL A 427 10.15 -2.18 -25.04
N VAL A 428 9.65 -1.88 -23.84
CA VAL A 428 8.24 -1.57 -23.61
C VAL A 428 8.10 -0.05 -23.69
N SER A 429 7.63 0.45 -24.83
CA SER A 429 7.50 1.90 -25.11
C SER A 429 6.10 2.36 -24.74
N ASP A 430 5.94 2.97 -23.57
CA ASP A 430 4.69 3.56 -23.11
C ASP A 430 4.58 5.01 -23.61
N GLU A 431 3.71 5.21 -24.59
CA GLU A 431 3.56 6.45 -25.35
C GLU A 431 2.19 7.11 -25.10
N ILE A 432 1.53 6.76 -24.00
CA ILE A 432 0.16 7.18 -23.66
C ILE A 432 -0.04 8.72 -23.60
N TYR A 433 1.03 9.49 -23.44
CA TYR A 433 1.02 10.95 -23.36
C TYR A 433 1.46 11.65 -24.67
N GLU A 434 1.68 10.92 -25.77
CA GLU A 434 2.33 11.44 -26.98
C GLU A 434 1.72 12.71 -27.59
N GLN A 435 0.40 12.90 -27.44
CA GLN A 435 -0.28 14.06 -27.99
C GLN A 435 -0.24 15.26 -27.04
N LEU A 436 0.19 15.10 -25.78
CA LEU A 436 0.17 16.15 -24.77
C LEU A 436 1.54 16.83 -24.69
N LEU A 437 1.90 17.54 -25.77
CA LEU A 437 3.18 18.24 -25.90
C LEU A 437 2.97 19.76 -25.88
N TYR A 438 3.76 20.47 -25.09
CA TYR A 438 3.73 21.93 -25.01
C TYR A 438 4.79 22.53 -25.92
N GLN A 439 4.45 23.64 -26.57
CA GLN A 439 5.38 24.41 -27.39
C GLN A 439 5.56 25.79 -26.77
N ASP A 440 6.78 26.11 -26.35
CA ASP A 440 7.11 27.46 -25.89
C ASP A 440 7.52 28.34 -27.08
N GLU A 441 7.41 29.65 -26.91
CA GLU A 441 7.85 30.60 -27.92
C GLU A 441 9.38 30.58 -28.03
N GLY A 442 9.91 30.59 -29.25
CA GLY A 442 11.35 30.66 -29.52
C GLY A 442 12.14 29.37 -29.27
N VAL A 443 11.51 28.26 -28.87
CA VAL A 443 12.17 26.95 -28.79
C VAL A 443 11.89 26.11 -30.05
N PRO A 444 12.80 25.20 -30.46
CA PRO A 444 12.53 24.27 -31.55
C PRO A 444 11.22 23.48 -31.35
N GLU A 445 10.59 23.06 -32.44
CA GLU A 445 9.35 22.28 -32.36
C GLU A 445 9.58 20.99 -31.57
N ARG A 446 8.79 20.80 -30.52
CA ARG A 446 8.79 19.55 -29.74
C ARG A 446 7.91 18.53 -30.43
N LYS A 447 8.50 17.39 -30.78
CA LYS A 447 7.80 16.28 -31.43
C LYS A 447 8.06 14.99 -30.68
N HIS A 448 6.99 14.22 -30.46
CA HIS A 448 7.10 12.84 -30.00
C HIS A 448 7.55 11.94 -31.15
N VAL A 449 8.53 11.08 -30.88
CA VAL A 449 9.00 10.04 -31.80
C VAL A 449 8.82 8.69 -31.11
N SER A 450 8.05 7.81 -31.74
CA SER A 450 7.93 6.43 -31.25
C SER A 450 9.27 5.72 -31.30
N PHE A 451 9.60 4.99 -30.24
CA PHE A 451 10.87 4.28 -30.19
C PHE A 451 11.00 3.23 -31.31
N ALA A 452 9.87 2.63 -31.72
CA ALA A 452 9.81 1.63 -32.79
C ALA A 452 10.19 2.18 -34.19
N THR A 453 10.18 3.50 -34.41
CA THR A 453 10.57 4.08 -35.71
C THR A 453 12.09 4.17 -35.87
N LEU A 454 12.85 4.04 -34.78
CA LEU A 454 14.30 4.12 -34.81
C LEU A 454 14.90 2.89 -35.50
N PRO A 455 15.99 3.05 -36.28
CA PRO A 455 16.60 1.94 -37.01
C PRO A 455 16.93 0.76 -36.09
N GLY A 456 16.41 -0.43 -36.44
CA GLY A 456 16.62 -1.69 -35.69
C GLY A 456 15.82 -1.82 -34.39
N MET A 457 14.86 -0.93 -34.11
CA MET A 457 14.05 -0.98 -32.88
C MET A 457 12.67 -1.59 -33.09
N TYR A 458 12.12 -1.53 -34.30
CA TYR A 458 10.78 -2.04 -34.62
C TYR A 458 10.55 -3.48 -34.14
N GLU A 459 11.44 -4.41 -34.46
CA GLU A 459 11.29 -5.85 -34.18
C GLU A 459 11.36 -6.23 -32.67
N ARG A 460 11.73 -5.27 -31.82
CA ARG A 460 11.95 -5.49 -30.38
C ARG A 460 11.36 -4.37 -29.52
N THR A 461 10.40 -3.64 -30.06
CA THR A 461 9.63 -2.64 -29.33
C THR A 461 8.17 -3.09 -29.25
N LEU A 462 7.63 -3.15 -28.03
CA LEU A 462 6.22 -3.31 -27.77
C LEU A 462 5.65 -1.93 -27.45
N LEU A 463 4.94 -1.34 -28.41
CA LEU A 463 4.36 0.00 -28.27
C LEU A 463 3.04 -0.10 -27.49
N VAL A 464 2.99 0.58 -26.36
CA VAL A 464 1.82 0.71 -25.49
C VAL A 464 1.25 2.11 -25.63
N ASN A 465 -0.05 2.22 -25.88
CA ASN A 465 -0.76 3.50 -25.94
C ASN A 465 -2.27 3.29 -25.68
N GLY A 466 -3.10 4.33 -25.78
CA GLY A 466 -4.53 4.23 -25.52
C GLY A 466 -5.26 5.56 -25.45
N PHE A 467 -6.48 5.50 -24.92
CA PHE A 467 -7.45 6.59 -25.05
C PHE A 467 -7.65 7.40 -23.76
N SER A 468 -7.00 6.99 -22.67
CA SER A 468 -7.27 7.57 -21.35
C SER A 468 -6.86 9.04 -21.21
N LYS A 469 -5.82 9.50 -21.92
CA LYS A 469 -5.22 10.83 -21.69
C LYS A 469 -5.66 11.82 -22.76
N ALA A 470 -5.18 11.67 -23.98
CA ALA A 470 -5.50 12.60 -25.07
C ALA A 470 -7.02 12.65 -25.40
N HIS A 471 -7.75 11.54 -25.21
CA HIS A 471 -9.19 11.46 -25.49
C HIS A 471 -10.08 11.58 -24.25
N ALA A 472 -9.52 11.78 -23.05
CA ALA A 472 -10.25 11.81 -21.77
C ALA A 472 -11.15 10.58 -21.49
N MET A 473 -10.73 9.40 -21.94
CA MET A 473 -11.50 8.15 -21.77
C MET A 473 -10.92 7.29 -20.62
N THR A 474 -10.58 7.90 -19.47
CA THR A 474 -9.95 7.19 -18.34
C THR A 474 -10.82 6.04 -17.84
N GLY A 475 -12.10 6.31 -17.59
CA GLY A 475 -13.08 5.35 -17.05
C GLY A 475 -13.56 4.29 -18.06
N LEU A 476 -13.43 4.53 -19.36
CA LEU A 476 -13.83 3.55 -20.40
C LEU A 476 -12.82 2.42 -20.59
N ARG A 477 -11.63 2.52 -20.00
CA ARG A 477 -10.61 1.47 -19.98
C ARG A 477 -10.29 0.92 -21.38
N VAL A 478 -9.83 1.77 -22.30
CA VAL A 478 -9.40 1.33 -23.64
C VAL A 478 -7.95 1.71 -23.89
N GLY A 479 -7.12 0.71 -24.17
CA GLY A 479 -5.74 0.86 -24.59
C GLY A 479 -5.39 -0.17 -25.65
N TYR A 480 -4.17 -0.11 -26.17
CA TYR A 480 -3.71 -1.07 -27.16
C TYR A 480 -2.21 -1.34 -27.02
N LEU A 481 -1.81 -2.47 -27.58
CA LEU A 481 -0.44 -2.91 -27.77
C LEU A 481 -0.23 -3.12 -29.28
N ALA A 482 0.80 -2.49 -29.84
CA ALA A 482 1.22 -2.72 -31.23
C ALA A 482 2.66 -3.23 -31.23
N ALA A 483 2.87 -4.42 -31.79
CA ALA A 483 4.16 -5.10 -31.79
C ALA A 483 4.17 -6.19 -32.87
N PRO A 484 5.36 -6.70 -33.28
CA PRO A 484 5.44 -7.86 -34.16
C PRO A 484 4.56 -9.01 -33.69
N LYS A 485 3.94 -9.72 -34.63
CA LYS A 485 3.03 -10.85 -34.38
C LYS A 485 3.54 -11.82 -33.31
N TYR A 486 4.85 -12.06 -33.31
CA TYR A 486 5.55 -12.91 -32.33
C TYR A 486 5.23 -12.55 -30.86
N TYR A 487 5.08 -11.27 -30.53
CA TYR A 487 4.69 -10.82 -29.19
C TYR A 487 3.17 -10.74 -29.00
N ILE A 488 2.42 -10.40 -30.05
CA ILE A 488 0.97 -10.21 -29.96
C ILE A 488 0.22 -11.52 -29.76
N ASP A 489 0.67 -12.62 -30.36
CA ASP A 489 0.02 -13.93 -30.21
C ASP A 489 -0.02 -14.41 -28.74
N PRO A 490 1.10 -14.47 -27.98
CA PRO A 490 1.07 -14.82 -26.56
C PRO A 490 0.34 -13.78 -25.70
N CYS A 491 0.40 -12.48 -26.03
CA CYS A 491 -0.41 -11.46 -25.35
C CYS A 491 -1.92 -11.73 -25.53
N THR A 492 -2.34 -12.16 -26.73
CA THR A 492 -3.73 -12.52 -27.03
C THR A 492 -4.16 -13.76 -26.26
N LEU A 493 -3.29 -14.77 -26.15
CA LEU A 493 -3.52 -15.97 -25.33
C LEU A 493 -3.70 -15.59 -23.85
N LEU A 494 -2.83 -14.74 -23.32
CA LEU A 494 -2.92 -14.25 -21.94
C LEU A 494 -4.24 -13.49 -21.72
N GLN A 495 -4.60 -12.58 -22.63
CA GLN A 495 -5.87 -11.84 -22.57
C GLN A 495 -7.09 -12.77 -22.52
N ALA A 496 -7.09 -13.83 -23.33
CA ALA A 496 -8.17 -14.82 -23.36
C ALA A 496 -8.38 -15.52 -22.01
N GLN A 497 -7.31 -15.68 -21.21
CA GLN A 497 -7.38 -16.31 -19.89
C GLN A 497 -7.65 -15.33 -18.75
N LEU A 498 -7.41 -14.02 -18.95
CA LEU A 498 -7.57 -13.02 -17.90
C LEU A 498 -8.88 -12.27 -17.97
N THR A 499 -9.27 -11.78 -19.16
CA THR A 499 -10.37 -10.83 -19.30
C THR A 499 -11.34 -11.16 -20.44
N SER A 500 -10.99 -12.09 -21.33
CA SER A 500 -11.59 -12.18 -22.67
C SER A 500 -11.36 -10.89 -23.47
N CYS A 501 -12.31 -10.45 -24.31
CA CYS A 501 -12.19 -9.20 -25.06
C CYS A 501 -12.35 -7.95 -24.16
N PRO A 502 -11.75 -6.81 -24.53
CA PRO A 502 -12.00 -5.54 -23.84
C PRO A 502 -13.48 -5.14 -23.93
N ASN A 503 -13.92 -4.25 -23.04
CA ASN A 503 -15.31 -3.79 -23.04
C ASN A 503 -15.74 -3.21 -24.40
N THR A 504 -16.86 -3.70 -24.97
CA THR A 504 -17.27 -3.37 -26.34
C THR A 504 -17.73 -1.91 -26.47
N VAL A 505 -18.39 -1.36 -25.45
CA VAL A 505 -18.88 0.04 -25.43
C VAL A 505 -17.74 1.04 -25.55
N GLY A 506 -16.68 0.86 -24.75
CA GLY A 506 -15.47 1.68 -24.84
C GLY A 506 -14.78 1.52 -26.19
N GLN A 507 -14.77 0.32 -26.77
CA GLN A 507 -14.21 0.11 -28.11
C GLN A 507 -14.99 0.85 -29.19
N VAL A 508 -16.34 0.88 -29.15
CA VAL A 508 -17.15 1.68 -30.08
C VAL A 508 -16.90 3.18 -29.91
N ALA A 509 -16.79 3.65 -28.67
CA ALA A 509 -16.39 5.03 -28.41
C ALA A 509 -14.97 5.33 -28.95
N ALA A 510 -14.04 4.39 -28.84
CA ALA A 510 -12.68 4.52 -29.34
C ALA A 510 -12.59 4.51 -30.87
N VAL A 511 -13.48 3.77 -31.56
CA VAL A 511 -13.65 3.85 -33.01
C VAL A 511 -13.98 5.28 -33.40
N GLU A 512 -15.01 5.88 -32.81
CA GLU A 512 -15.37 7.27 -33.11
C GLU A 512 -14.25 8.26 -32.74
N ALA A 513 -13.54 8.01 -31.64
CA ALA A 513 -12.42 8.84 -31.21
C ALA A 513 -11.27 8.86 -32.22
N LEU A 514 -10.90 7.71 -32.80
CA LEU A 514 -9.88 7.64 -33.84
C LEU A 514 -10.38 8.13 -35.20
N THR A 515 -11.62 7.84 -35.57
CA THR A 515 -12.21 8.38 -36.80
C THR A 515 -12.15 9.91 -36.78
N TYR A 516 -12.56 10.54 -35.67
CA TYR A 516 -12.49 11.99 -35.55
C TYR A 516 -11.05 12.52 -35.51
N GLU A 517 -10.12 11.82 -34.84
CA GLU A 517 -8.69 12.18 -34.88
C GLU A 517 -8.14 12.17 -36.32
N LEU A 518 -8.44 11.12 -37.08
CA LEU A 518 -8.01 10.98 -38.48
C LEU A 518 -8.66 12.03 -39.39
N ASP A 519 -9.95 12.34 -39.20
CA ASP A 519 -10.64 13.43 -39.91
C ASP A 519 -9.93 14.78 -39.69
N CYS A 520 -9.55 15.08 -38.44
CA CYS A 520 -8.81 16.30 -38.11
C CYS A 520 -7.41 16.29 -38.76
N MET A 521 -6.68 15.18 -38.69
CA MET A 521 -5.37 15.05 -39.33
C MET A 521 -5.43 15.30 -40.84
N GLU A 522 -6.46 14.77 -41.53
CA GLU A 522 -6.66 14.99 -42.97
C GLU A 522 -6.92 16.45 -43.33
N LYS A 523 -7.56 17.20 -42.43
CA LYS A 523 -7.77 18.65 -42.55
C LYS A 523 -6.57 19.49 -42.14
N GLY A 524 -5.50 18.88 -41.62
CA GLY A 524 -4.34 19.58 -41.05
C GLY A 524 -4.64 20.23 -39.70
N GLU A 525 -5.68 19.78 -39.01
CA GLU A 525 -6.12 20.28 -37.71
C GLU A 525 -5.63 19.38 -36.57
N ARG A 526 -5.42 19.95 -35.38
CA ARG A 526 -5.19 19.18 -34.15
C ARG A 526 -6.46 19.17 -33.32
N ARG A 527 -7.05 17.97 -33.14
CA ARG A 527 -8.31 17.77 -32.38
C ARG A 527 -8.31 18.43 -31.00
N ILE A 528 -7.17 18.37 -30.30
CA ILE A 528 -7.03 18.83 -28.90
C ILE A 528 -6.49 20.25 -28.77
N THR A 529 -6.61 21.11 -29.78
CA THR A 529 -6.04 22.48 -29.73
C THR A 529 -6.50 23.28 -28.51
N GLU A 530 -7.81 23.36 -28.24
CA GLU A 530 -8.33 24.10 -27.08
C GLU A 530 -7.98 23.43 -25.74
N VAL A 531 -7.99 22.09 -25.70
CA VAL A 531 -7.55 21.32 -24.53
C VAL A 531 -6.09 21.65 -24.19
N MET A 532 -5.21 21.66 -25.19
CA MET A 532 -3.79 21.96 -25.01
C MET A 532 -3.56 23.41 -24.59
N LYS A 533 -4.33 24.36 -25.12
CA LYS A 533 -4.28 25.77 -24.70
C LYS A 533 -4.66 25.94 -23.23
N ASN A 534 -5.70 25.24 -22.78
CA ASN A 534 -6.10 25.24 -21.37
C ASN A 534 -5.02 24.61 -20.47
N LEU A 535 -4.53 23.42 -20.82
CA LEU A 535 -3.45 22.77 -20.07
C LEU A 535 -2.17 23.62 -20.05
N ASP A 536 -1.82 24.30 -21.15
CA ASP A 536 -0.65 25.17 -21.20
C ASP A 536 -0.81 26.40 -20.29
N THR A 537 -2.03 26.94 -20.19
CA THR A 537 -2.34 28.04 -19.26
C THR A 537 -2.08 27.60 -17.82
N LYS A 538 -2.56 26.42 -17.42
CA LYS A 538 -2.34 25.84 -16.09
C LYS A 538 -0.87 25.54 -15.83
N ARG A 539 -0.17 24.95 -16.82
CA ARG A 539 1.27 24.68 -16.78
C ARG A 539 2.07 25.96 -16.54
N ARG A 540 1.82 27.02 -17.31
CA ARG A 540 2.50 28.31 -17.16
C ARG A 540 2.22 28.94 -15.79
N TYR A 541 1.00 28.83 -15.28
CA TYR A 541 0.65 29.30 -13.94
C TYR A 541 1.47 28.58 -12.86
N ILE A 542 1.47 27.24 -12.85
CA ILE A 542 2.25 26.46 -11.88
C ILE A 542 3.75 26.73 -12.00
N VAL A 543 4.29 26.75 -13.22
CA VAL A 543 5.72 27.07 -13.44
C VAL A 543 6.08 28.45 -12.90
N LYS A 544 5.21 29.46 -13.10
CA LYS A 544 5.42 30.80 -12.55
C LYS A 544 5.46 30.78 -11.03
N ARG A 545 4.51 30.09 -10.39
CA ARG A 545 4.43 29.95 -8.93
C ARG A 545 5.65 29.22 -8.36
N LEU A 546 6.01 28.07 -8.92
CA LEU A 546 7.17 27.29 -8.49
C LEU A 546 8.49 28.06 -8.63
N ARG A 547 8.68 28.82 -9.71
CA ARG A 547 9.88 29.66 -9.89
C ARG A 547 10.00 30.80 -8.87
N ALA A 548 8.90 31.21 -8.25
CA ALA A 548 8.92 32.21 -7.20
C ALA A 548 9.39 31.64 -5.85
N MET A 549 9.44 30.30 -5.70
CA MET A 549 9.85 29.62 -4.48
C MET A 549 11.37 29.33 -4.51
N PRO A 550 12.21 30.01 -3.69
CA PRO A 550 13.66 30.06 -3.90
C PRO A 550 14.40 28.71 -3.83
N ASN A 551 13.92 27.77 -3.01
CA ASN A 551 14.59 26.50 -2.75
C ASN A 551 13.90 25.30 -3.41
N VAL A 552 12.84 25.54 -4.20
CA VAL A 552 12.13 24.50 -4.94
C VAL A 552 12.75 24.37 -6.33
N GLN A 553 13.20 23.17 -6.66
CA GLN A 553 13.68 22.85 -8.00
C GLN A 553 12.74 21.84 -8.66
N PHE A 554 12.70 21.82 -9.98
CA PHE A 554 11.82 20.93 -10.73
C PHE A 554 12.27 20.81 -12.18
N ALA A 555 11.96 19.66 -12.80
CA ALA A 555 12.18 19.49 -14.23
C ALA A 555 11.12 20.28 -15.00
N TYR A 556 11.56 21.08 -15.97
CA TYR A 556 10.64 21.92 -16.72
C TYR A 556 9.64 21.05 -17.51
N PRO A 557 8.32 21.16 -17.25
CA PRO A 557 7.34 20.28 -17.88
C PRO A 557 7.17 20.66 -19.35
N THR A 558 7.61 19.77 -20.24
CA THR A 558 7.50 19.90 -21.70
C THR A 558 6.32 19.13 -22.28
N SER A 559 5.66 18.31 -21.46
CA SER A 559 4.65 17.35 -21.91
C SER A 559 3.81 16.76 -20.76
N ALA A 560 2.87 15.87 -21.08
CA ALA A 560 1.92 15.27 -20.14
C ALA A 560 1.12 16.35 -19.39
N PHE A 561 0.82 16.16 -18.11
CA PHE A 561 0.21 17.19 -17.27
C PHE A 561 0.72 17.14 -15.82
N TYR A 562 2.02 16.84 -15.69
CA TYR A 562 2.69 16.70 -14.41
C TYR A 562 3.89 17.63 -14.32
N VAL A 563 4.21 18.05 -13.10
CA VAL A 563 5.52 18.58 -12.75
C VAL A 563 6.07 17.76 -11.60
N PHE A 564 7.36 17.43 -11.67
CA PHE A 564 8.07 16.69 -10.64
C PHE A 564 9.07 17.62 -9.96
N LEU A 565 8.80 17.93 -8.69
CA LEU A 565 9.67 18.72 -7.84
C LEU A 565 10.79 17.85 -7.30
N ASP A 566 11.93 18.48 -7.07
CA ASP A 566 13.09 17.93 -6.36
C ASP A 566 13.28 18.76 -5.08
N LEU A 567 13.13 18.12 -3.92
CA LEU A 567 13.17 18.78 -2.60
C LEU A 567 14.34 18.35 -1.68
N PRO A 568 15.52 17.92 -2.17
CA PRO A 568 16.62 17.52 -1.29
C PRO A 568 17.16 18.72 -0.49
N SER A 569 17.03 19.95 -1.00
CA SER A 569 17.37 21.18 -0.29
C SER A 569 16.64 21.32 1.05
N TYR A 570 15.44 20.73 1.16
CA TYR A 570 14.59 20.76 2.34
C TYR A 570 14.76 19.53 3.23
N PHE A 571 14.84 18.33 2.66
CA PHE A 571 14.73 17.08 3.44
C PHE A 571 16.00 16.22 3.48
N LYS A 572 16.99 16.45 2.60
CA LYS A 572 18.19 15.60 2.57
C LYS A 572 19.09 15.91 3.77
N GLY A 573 19.10 15.00 4.74
CA GLY A 573 19.90 15.13 5.95
C GLY A 573 19.44 16.24 6.90
N LYS A 574 18.18 16.69 6.75
CA LYS A 574 17.56 17.74 7.56
C LYS A 574 16.26 17.23 8.15
N LYS A 575 15.87 17.77 9.30
CA LYS A 575 14.51 17.58 9.84
C LYS A 575 13.79 18.91 9.84
N ALA A 576 12.57 18.92 9.30
CA ALA A 576 11.73 20.10 9.31
C ALA A 576 10.71 20.00 10.46
N PHE A 577 10.33 21.15 11.00
CA PHE A 577 9.31 21.29 12.01
C PHE A 577 8.32 22.38 11.57
N THR A 578 7.06 22.22 11.95
CA THR A 578 6.09 23.33 11.86
C THR A 578 6.55 24.50 12.71
N ALA A 579 6.06 25.72 12.42
CA ALA A 579 6.49 26.94 13.11
C ALA A 579 6.33 26.88 14.64
N ASP A 580 5.32 26.15 15.12
CA ASP A 580 5.02 25.90 16.54
C ASP A 580 5.77 24.69 17.13
N LYS A 581 6.55 23.98 16.30
CA LYS A 581 7.25 22.72 16.60
C LYS A 581 6.37 21.56 17.08
N SER A 582 5.06 21.61 16.83
CA SER A 582 4.14 20.53 17.22
C SER A 582 4.25 19.30 16.32
N VAL A 583 4.67 19.47 15.06
CA VAL A 583 4.81 18.39 14.09
C VAL A 583 6.23 18.35 13.54
N THR A 584 6.80 17.15 13.49
CA THR A 584 8.07 16.87 12.81
C THR A 584 7.79 16.31 11.42
N LEU A 585 8.41 16.87 10.39
CA LEU A 585 8.37 16.40 9.01
C LEU A 585 9.77 15.94 8.62
N ALA A 586 10.01 14.63 8.66
CA ALA A 586 11.32 14.03 8.41
C ALA A 586 11.53 13.67 6.93
N SER A 587 10.50 13.75 6.10
CA SER A 587 10.51 13.32 4.71
C SER A 587 9.50 14.10 3.85
N VAL A 588 9.63 13.98 2.51
CA VAL A 588 8.63 14.53 1.58
C VAL A 588 7.28 13.82 1.74
N ASP A 589 7.28 12.55 2.15
CA ASP A 589 6.07 11.81 2.51
C ASP A 589 5.32 12.46 3.68
N ASP A 590 6.03 12.81 4.76
CA ASP A 590 5.43 13.50 5.91
C ASP A 590 4.90 14.87 5.50
N PHE A 591 5.63 15.58 4.64
CA PHE A 591 5.20 16.86 4.09
C PHE A 591 3.90 16.73 3.27
N CYS A 592 3.81 15.73 2.38
CA CYS A 592 2.59 15.46 1.60
C CYS A 592 1.41 15.06 2.50
N ALA A 593 1.67 14.26 3.54
CA ALA A 593 0.65 13.88 4.53
C ALA A 593 0.15 15.09 5.32
N HIS A 594 1.05 15.99 5.72
CA HIS A 594 0.70 17.22 6.44
C HIS A 594 -0.14 18.17 5.57
N LEU A 595 0.23 18.35 4.29
CA LEU A 595 -0.56 19.10 3.32
C LEU A 595 -1.99 18.56 3.21
N LEU A 596 -2.15 17.24 3.15
CA LEU A 596 -3.47 16.63 3.07
C LEU A 596 -4.27 16.83 4.37
N GLN A 597 -3.67 16.54 5.52
CA GLN A 597 -4.38 16.52 6.81
C GLN A 597 -4.76 17.91 7.32
N HIS A 598 -3.90 18.91 7.13
CA HIS A 598 -4.07 20.23 7.73
C HIS A 598 -4.46 21.32 6.73
N LEU A 599 -4.07 21.16 5.46
CA LEU A 599 -4.33 22.15 4.41
C LEU A 599 -5.32 21.63 3.35
N HIS A 600 -5.76 20.36 3.48
CA HIS A 600 -6.64 19.68 2.52
C HIS A 600 -6.12 19.73 1.08
N VAL A 601 -4.79 19.66 0.91
CA VAL A 601 -4.12 19.63 -0.39
C VAL A 601 -3.57 18.23 -0.63
N ALA A 602 -4.09 17.53 -1.64
CA ALA A 602 -3.62 16.20 -1.99
C ALA A 602 -2.58 16.27 -3.12
N VAL A 603 -1.34 15.87 -2.81
CA VAL A 603 -0.23 15.68 -3.76
C VAL A 603 0.42 14.31 -3.55
N VAL A 604 1.31 13.88 -4.45
CA VAL A 604 1.92 12.54 -4.36
C VAL A 604 3.41 12.64 -4.06
N PRO A 605 3.92 11.98 -2.98
CA PRO A 605 5.34 11.97 -2.69
C PRO A 605 6.13 11.19 -3.75
N GLY A 606 7.37 11.61 -3.97
CA GLY A 606 8.31 11.04 -4.93
C GLY A 606 8.65 9.58 -4.67
N SER A 607 8.56 9.13 -3.40
CA SER A 607 8.88 7.77 -2.99
C SER A 607 8.04 6.72 -3.73
N GLU A 608 6.82 7.07 -4.15
CA GLU A 608 5.95 6.26 -5.00
C GLU A 608 6.50 6.04 -6.42
N PHE A 609 7.38 6.92 -6.87
CA PHE A 609 7.98 6.94 -8.20
C PHE A 609 9.47 6.57 -8.18
N GLY A 610 9.98 6.11 -7.04
CA GLY A 610 11.38 5.70 -6.88
C GLY A 610 12.36 6.83 -6.56
N ASP A 611 11.86 8.00 -6.11
CA ASP A 611 12.70 9.13 -5.68
C ASP A 611 12.23 9.70 -4.34
N GLU A 612 12.94 9.40 -3.26
CA GLU A 612 12.55 9.78 -1.89
C GLU A 612 12.46 11.30 -1.65
N PHE A 613 13.13 12.12 -2.48
CA PHE A 613 13.11 13.58 -2.36
C PHE A 613 12.20 14.25 -3.40
N GLY A 614 11.57 13.46 -4.27
CA GLY A 614 10.68 13.97 -5.30
C GLY A 614 9.29 14.32 -4.77
N MET A 615 8.52 15.09 -5.54
CA MET A 615 7.08 15.25 -5.34
C MET A 615 6.39 15.48 -6.68
N ARG A 616 5.28 14.77 -6.96
CA ARG A 616 4.51 14.96 -8.19
C ARG A 616 3.28 15.82 -7.94
N ILE A 617 3.11 16.84 -8.79
CA ILE A 617 1.90 17.64 -8.90
C ILE A 617 1.24 17.39 -10.26
N SER A 618 -0.04 17.01 -10.27
CA SER A 618 -0.89 16.99 -11.47
C SER A 618 -1.56 18.34 -11.63
N TYR A 619 -1.46 18.93 -12.82
CA TYR A 619 -2.15 20.18 -13.15
C TYR A 619 -3.34 19.99 -14.10
N ALA A 620 -3.81 18.75 -14.22
CA ALA A 620 -5.10 18.41 -14.81
C ALA A 620 -6.23 18.60 -13.78
N SER A 621 -6.36 19.81 -13.24
CA SER A 621 -7.37 20.19 -12.24
C SER A 621 -7.84 21.63 -12.51
N SER A 622 -8.84 22.12 -11.78
CA SER A 622 -9.30 23.50 -11.92
C SER A 622 -8.21 24.48 -11.52
N ILE A 623 -8.21 25.69 -12.12
CA ILE A 623 -7.23 26.72 -11.77
C ILE A 623 -7.36 27.16 -10.31
N GLU A 624 -8.57 27.08 -9.74
CA GLU A 624 -8.87 27.34 -8.34
C GLU A 624 -8.21 26.31 -7.41
N ALA A 625 -8.36 25.01 -7.72
CA ALA A 625 -7.72 23.95 -6.96
C ALA A 625 -6.19 24.05 -7.04
N ILE A 626 -5.67 24.39 -8.22
CA ILE A 626 -4.25 24.65 -8.43
C ILE A 626 -3.78 25.84 -7.59
N ALA A 627 -4.49 26.97 -7.59
CA ALA A 627 -4.14 28.15 -6.82
C ALA A 627 -4.10 27.85 -5.32
N HIS A 628 -5.14 27.23 -4.78
CA HIS A 628 -5.22 26.85 -3.36
C HIS A 628 -4.09 25.89 -2.95
N ALA A 629 -3.82 24.88 -3.77
CA ALA A 629 -2.75 23.92 -3.50
C ALA A 629 -1.38 24.59 -3.51
N MET A 630 -1.14 25.51 -4.45
CA MET A 630 0.11 26.27 -4.51
C MET A 630 0.25 27.21 -3.31
N ASP A 631 -0.82 27.87 -2.86
CA ASP A 631 -0.82 28.71 -1.66
C ASP A 631 -0.50 27.89 -0.40
N GLY A 632 -1.16 26.74 -0.23
CA GLY A 632 -0.91 25.85 0.91
C GLY A 632 0.53 25.33 0.94
N MET A 633 1.08 24.95 -0.21
CA MET A 633 2.46 24.49 -0.33
C MET A 633 3.48 25.60 -0.05
N GLU A 634 3.27 26.79 -0.62
CA GLU A 634 4.14 27.96 -0.42
C GLU A 634 4.19 28.35 1.06
N ASN A 635 3.02 28.55 1.68
CA ASN A 635 2.90 28.91 3.08
C ASN A 635 3.54 27.87 4.00
N LEU A 636 3.32 26.58 3.74
CA LEU A 636 3.92 25.53 4.54
C LEU A 636 5.44 25.59 4.42
N LEU A 637 6.00 25.59 3.21
CA LEU A 637 7.45 25.63 2.97
C LEU A 637 8.12 26.86 3.61
N GLU A 638 7.47 28.04 3.57
CA GLU A 638 7.99 29.26 4.21
C GLU A 638 7.95 29.20 5.73
N SER A 639 6.98 28.48 6.30
CA SER A 639 6.81 28.36 7.75
C SER A 639 7.71 27.31 8.41
N LEU A 640 8.35 26.42 7.63
CA LEU A 640 9.15 25.33 8.17
C LEU A 640 10.44 25.84 8.81
N ILE A 641 10.74 25.29 9.98
CA ILE A 641 12.00 25.47 10.70
C ILE A 641 12.83 24.21 10.50
N PHE A 642 14.12 24.35 10.16
CA PHE A 642 15.01 23.22 9.89
C PHE A 642 16.05 23.05 10.99
N GLU A 643 16.30 21.79 11.36
CA GLU A 643 17.45 21.34 12.17
C GLU A 643 18.47 20.61 11.29
#